data_AF-A0A0F9UZQ4-F1
#
_entry.id   AF-A0A0F9UZQ4-F1
#
_cell.length_a   1.000
_cell.length_b   1.000
_cell.length_c   1.000
_cell.angle_alpha   90.00
_cell.angle_beta   90.00
_cell.angle_gamma   90.00
#
_symmetry.space_group_name_H-M   'P 1'
#
loop_
_entity.id
_entity.type
_entity.pdbx_description
1 polymer ?
#
loop_
_entity_poly.entity_id
_entity_poly.type
_entity_poly.pdbx_seq_one_letter_code
_entity_poly.pdbx_strand_id
1 'polypeptide(L)'
;MEVFLRRAERPFKERIGEEKTSSAFNAIKKATNEIPAKFRRVIGSEIPKFLFTFSQDIGGLSPELIEGILSYVLIFAESLKDLSNKDRTQVNQLLMKRSNSEVRTLSDLLKLFVESAKVGKTMKNQGSFENILSLLFGDEADVSQHSDVELFIKRAEKNFSSKIGDKKTYKFSEGILNTLTEVDDNIKEHLSSEIPKFVFKFSQNLNKLSVETIERKLSDILLFNKALSNLNGKTKDQLNQQIIKRSKNKLFTIMDLFKAFLEAEKENNQIKQCDNLEDILVYLLGYEEKRIQFTDVEAFLKRAEKKYALIVGQDMIQMLMEELLDAIENIPELHREYLGSDLAKFLFTYSETASYHEPEKVELVFNGAILFANSLIELGDLNKAEINQFIIKRSKSKVRSLFDLYKAFLVKIEIRMPLSPDPNFDEILIHTLGRYDGPKEIERGGLIHDLLADFHEEIPLAKEHANWGKALSEIIPRFLDILPNPEGDRILDFLWENKFPEDQIQEKYREKLAGIPREKEKTFTFRLFNLLTNQILLDETKDKALTGALAFKILGTLFIEIYGGRNAQIRGIRLNQLLKDRKIANPEKKQNLDEHINHILEEDLKSIQQRTMTINTIVPILSKKGFFIKTYDIVTKDFPELIVKIISYREEERLKDIGTEYKKSGFTGELIPLVNGFLQKLDYAHRFYKKYFEEMYSISFDAQRNMLSLREFFKFLVELRENMDTIEFFEYKVANTEHAIYILILKFLYIPLIDVFDTTRIILDQQEYQKKIIKLDKYLSNQKLEQLKLEIIETEKKIKEYEEFKDFDASQKITNYTKFLNRDKNEIKFYDIMFKLLNDSAKISEKLKSRLEFSMELLKFSKSLKKIHSSLPAALSENLGIFGDFSQKIDEIVEKLKEKSSSGILSPFEFREKNDAAEKSKKFLLELISNEDFISHVENLIKMPEGTIIEA
;
A
#
# COMPACT_ATOMS: atom_id res chain seq x y z
N MET A 1 -67.21 -49.49 -22.58
CA MET A 1 -67.54 -50.00 -21.22
C MET A 1 -68.97 -50.53 -21.17
N GLU A 2 -70.00 -49.69 -21.33
CA GLU A 2 -71.41 -50.12 -21.17
C GLU A 2 -71.86 -51.20 -22.16
N VAL A 3 -71.38 -51.17 -23.40
CA VAL A 3 -71.73 -52.19 -24.42
C VAL A 3 -71.21 -53.58 -24.04
N PHE A 4 -69.99 -53.68 -23.49
CA PHE A 4 -69.40 -54.96 -23.06
C PHE A 4 -70.04 -55.49 -21.78
N LEU A 5 -70.33 -54.62 -20.80
CA LEU A 5 -71.03 -55.01 -19.58
C LEU A 5 -72.46 -55.49 -19.87
N ARG A 6 -73.24 -54.76 -20.67
CA ARG A 6 -74.61 -55.17 -21.05
C ARG A 6 -74.64 -56.50 -21.82
N ARG A 7 -73.64 -56.76 -22.67
CA ARG A 7 -73.52 -58.03 -23.39
C ARG A 7 -73.08 -59.18 -22.49
N ALA A 8 -72.26 -58.89 -21.47
CA ALA A 8 -71.79 -59.88 -20.51
C ALA A 8 -72.90 -60.29 -19.52
N GLU A 9 -73.81 -59.38 -19.15
CA GLU A 9 -74.84 -59.61 -18.12
C GLU A 9 -75.75 -60.81 -18.37
N ARG A 10 -76.16 -61.06 -19.62
CA ARG A 10 -77.20 -62.09 -19.92
C ARG A 10 -76.79 -63.50 -19.44
N PRO A 11 -75.60 -64.03 -19.77
CA PRO A 11 -75.11 -65.28 -19.19
C PRO A 11 -75.13 -65.31 -17.65
N PHE A 12 -74.68 -64.24 -16.98
CA PHE A 12 -74.69 -64.19 -15.52
C PHE A 12 -76.12 -64.20 -14.94
N LYS A 13 -77.06 -63.46 -15.55
CA LYS A 13 -78.47 -63.46 -15.14
C LYS A 13 -79.09 -64.86 -15.22
N GLU A 14 -78.77 -65.61 -16.26
CA GLU A 14 -79.23 -66.99 -16.46
C GLU A 14 -78.65 -67.98 -15.42
N ARG A 15 -77.53 -67.65 -14.76
CA ARG A 15 -76.82 -68.55 -13.82
C ARG A 15 -76.95 -68.22 -12.34
N ILE A 16 -76.93 -66.94 -11.96
CA ILE A 16 -76.95 -66.49 -10.56
C ILE A 16 -78.18 -65.61 -10.25
N GLY A 17 -79.08 -65.44 -11.21
CA GLY A 17 -80.30 -64.65 -11.08
C GLY A 17 -80.11 -63.17 -11.44
N GLU A 18 -81.22 -62.54 -11.86
CA GLU A 18 -81.21 -61.17 -12.39
C GLU A 18 -80.87 -60.11 -11.33
N GLU A 19 -81.40 -60.26 -10.12
CA GLU A 19 -81.20 -59.31 -9.02
C GLU A 19 -79.74 -59.28 -8.55
N LYS A 20 -79.14 -60.46 -8.30
CA LYS A 20 -77.74 -60.60 -7.90
C LYS A 20 -76.78 -60.11 -8.98
N THR A 21 -77.02 -60.48 -10.24
CA THR A 21 -76.20 -60.03 -11.38
C THR A 21 -76.23 -58.51 -11.50
N SER A 22 -77.42 -57.90 -11.45
CA SER A 22 -77.58 -56.45 -11.60
C SER A 22 -76.92 -55.71 -10.44
N SER A 23 -77.02 -56.22 -9.21
CA SER A 23 -76.35 -55.66 -8.03
C SER A 23 -74.82 -55.68 -8.17
N ALA A 24 -74.25 -56.84 -8.52
CA ALA A 24 -72.80 -57.00 -8.66
C ALA A 24 -72.23 -56.14 -9.81
N PHE A 25 -72.88 -56.11 -10.97
CA PHE A 25 -72.43 -55.31 -12.11
C PHE A 25 -72.52 -53.81 -11.84
N ASN A 26 -73.56 -53.34 -11.14
CA ASN A 26 -73.67 -51.94 -10.72
C ASN A 26 -72.57 -51.55 -9.72
N ALA A 27 -72.27 -52.43 -8.75
CA ALA A 27 -71.17 -52.21 -7.81
C ALA A 27 -69.81 -52.12 -8.52
N ILE A 28 -69.52 -53.05 -9.45
CA ILE A 28 -68.28 -53.04 -10.24
C ILE A 28 -68.18 -51.78 -11.11
N LYS A 29 -69.30 -51.38 -11.75
CA LYS A 29 -69.36 -50.14 -12.55
C LYS A 29 -69.07 -48.91 -11.70
N LYS A 30 -69.62 -48.84 -10.49
CA LYS A 30 -69.36 -47.75 -9.53
C LYS A 30 -67.89 -47.73 -9.10
N ALA A 31 -67.33 -48.87 -8.67
CA ALA A 31 -65.93 -48.97 -8.26
C ALA A 31 -64.95 -48.60 -9.39
N THR A 32 -65.21 -49.05 -10.61
CA THR A 32 -64.38 -48.70 -11.80
C THR A 32 -64.39 -47.20 -12.09
N ASN A 33 -65.52 -46.53 -11.84
CA ASN A 33 -65.69 -45.08 -11.97
C ASN A 33 -65.09 -44.27 -10.82
N GLU A 34 -64.52 -44.91 -9.81
CA GLU A 34 -63.82 -44.26 -8.69
C GLU A 34 -62.29 -44.42 -8.79
N ILE A 35 -61.79 -45.27 -9.70
CA ILE A 35 -60.35 -45.44 -9.96
C ILE A 35 -59.73 -44.12 -10.46
N PRO A 36 -58.54 -43.70 -9.97
CA PRO A 36 -57.86 -42.48 -10.43
C PRO A 36 -57.71 -42.42 -11.96
N ALA A 37 -57.93 -41.24 -12.55
CA ALA A 37 -58.05 -41.05 -14.00
C ALA A 37 -56.88 -41.63 -14.82
N LYS A 38 -55.65 -41.51 -14.28
CA LYS A 38 -54.41 -42.05 -14.87
C LYS A 38 -54.41 -43.58 -15.04
N PHE A 39 -55.04 -44.31 -14.14
CA PHE A 39 -55.16 -45.78 -14.22
C PHE A 39 -56.46 -46.21 -14.91
N ARG A 40 -57.53 -45.43 -14.76
CA ARG A 40 -58.83 -45.70 -15.42
C ARG A 40 -58.71 -45.77 -16.94
N ARG A 41 -57.85 -44.96 -17.56
CA ARG A 41 -57.57 -45.02 -19.01
C ARG A 41 -57.01 -46.38 -19.47
N VAL A 42 -56.38 -47.13 -18.57
CA VAL A 42 -55.71 -48.40 -18.88
C VAL A 42 -56.60 -49.59 -18.50
N ILE A 43 -57.09 -49.61 -17.27
CA ILE A 43 -57.81 -50.77 -16.72
C ILE A 43 -59.34 -50.67 -16.87
N GLY A 44 -59.87 -49.45 -17.04
CA GLY A 44 -61.33 -49.20 -17.03
C GLY A 44 -62.08 -49.82 -18.21
N SER A 45 -61.41 -50.04 -19.35
CA SER A 45 -61.98 -50.82 -20.47
C SER A 45 -61.68 -52.32 -20.37
N GLU A 46 -60.65 -52.71 -19.62
CA GLU A 46 -60.18 -54.09 -19.52
C GLU A 46 -61.01 -54.91 -18.54
N ILE A 47 -61.50 -54.33 -17.45
CA ILE A 47 -62.44 -55.00 -16.53
C ILE A 47 -63.74 -55.45 -17.26
N PRO A 48 -64.44 -54.57 -18.02
CA PRO A 48 -65.58 -54.97 -18.85
C PRO A 48 -65.26 -56.04 -19.90
N LYS A 49 -64.10 -55.94 -20.56
CA LYS A 49 -63.67 -56.94 -21.56
C LYS A 49 -63.43 -58.29 -20.90
N PHE A 50 -62.77 -58.31 -19.74
CA PHE A 50 -62.53 -59.51 -18.96
C PHE A 50 -63.85 -60.18 -18.56
N LEU A 51 -64.82 -59.42 -18.02
CA LEU A 51 -66.14 -59.94 -17.67
C LEU A 51 -66.90 -60.47 -18.88
N PHE A 52 -66.80 -59.80 -20.04
CA PHE A 52 -67.40 -60.29 -21.28
C PHE A 52 -66.76 -61.58 -21.76
N THR A 53 -65.43 -61.67 -21.80
CA THR A 53 -64.74 -62.92 -22.16
C THR A 53 -65.11 -64.04 -21.20
N PHE A 54 -65.11 -63.77 -19.90
CA PHE A 54 -65.51 -64.74 -18.90
C PHE A 54 -66.98 -65.19 -19.08
N SER A 55 -67.88 -64.27 -19.43
CA SER A 55 -69.31 -64.57 -19.67
C SER A 55 -69.55 -65.63 -20.76
N GLN A 56 -68.61 -65.79 -21.71
CA GLN A 56 -68.70 -66.79 -22.78
C GLN A 56 -68.47 -68.22 -22.27
N ASP A 57 -67.70 -68.38 -21.18
CA ASP A 57 -67.23 -69.68 -20.67
C ASP A 57 -67.91 -70.10 -19.35
N ILE A 58 -68.94 -69.39 -18.89
CA ILE A 58 -69.56 -69.64 -17.57
C ILE A 58 -70.38 -70.94 -17.50
N GLY A 59 -70.66 -71.56 -18.64
CA GLY A 59 -71.61 -72.68 -18.77
C GLY A 59 -71.26 -73.90 -17.92
N GLY A 60 -69.99 -74.08 -17.55
CA GLY A 60 -69.51 -75.20 -16.73
C GLY A 60 -69.32 -74.91 -15.24
N LEU A 61 -69.62 -73.70 -14.76
CA LEU A 61 -69.27 -73.25 -13.40
C LEU A 61 -70.49 -73.22 -12.46
N SER A 62 -70.27 -73.47 -11.16
CA SER A 62 -71.32 -73.40 -10.14
C SER A 62 -71.71 -71.94 -9.85
N PRO A 63 -72.97 -71.66 -9.44
CA PRO A 63 -73.42 -70.32 -9.09
C PRO A 63 -72.54 -69.64 -8.03
N GLU A 64 -72.08 -70.38 -7.02
CA GLU A 64 -71.23 -69.86 -5.94
C GLU A 64 -69.86 -69.41 -6.45
N LEU A 65 -69.28 -70.16 -7.40
CA LEU A 65 -68.01 -69.79 -8.02
C LEU A 65 -68.15 -68.54 -8.89
N ILE A 66 -69.27 -68.43 -9.61
CA ILE A 66 -69.59 -67.26 -10.45
C ILE A 66 -69.77 -66.01 -9.57
N GLU A 67 -70.52 -66.12 -8.46
CA GLU A 67 -70.66 -65.04 -7.47
C GLU A 67 -69.31 -64.66 -6.83
N GLY A 68 -68.48 -65.66 -6.50
CA GLY A 68 -67.13 -65.44 -5.97
C GLY A 68 -66.22 -64.67 -6.94
N ILE A 69 -66.26 -65.00 -8.22
CA ILE A 69 -65.46 -64.32 -9.25
C ILE A 69 -65.89 -62.86 -9.42
N LEU A 70 -67.21 -62.59 -9.44
CA LEU A 70 -67.71 -61.20 -9.48
C LEU A 70 -67.27 -60.40 -8.25
N SER A 71 -67.25 -61.03 -7.07
CA SER A 71 -66.73 -60.43 -5.84
C SER A 71 -65.24 -60.09 -5.95
N TYR A 72 -64.41 -60.97 -6.52
CA TYR A 72 -62.98 -60.71 -6.70
C TYR A 72 -62.70 -59.59 -7.70
N VAL A 73 -63.48 -59.51 -8.78
CA VAL A 73 -63.39 -58.39 -9.73
C VAL A 73 -63.78 -57.07 -9.04
N LEU A 74 -64.79 -57.08 -8.17
CA LEU A 74 -65.17 -55.91 -7.37
C LEU A 74 -64.05 -55.50 -6.40
N ILE A 75 -63.51 -56.43 -5.62
CA ILE A 75 -62.40 -56.20 -4.67
C ILE A 75 -61.20 -55.60 -5.41
N PHE A 76 -60.86 -56.17 -6.57
CA PHE A 76 -59.79 -55.64 -7.41
C PHE A 76 -60.07 -54.19 -7.82
N ALA A 77 -61.26 -53.90 -8.35
CA ALA A 77 -61.62 -52.55 -8.78
C ALA A 77 -61.59 -51.54 -7.62
N GLU A 78 -62.02 -51.94 -6.42
CA GLU A 78 -62.00 -51.09 -5.23
C GLU A 78 -60.59 -50.80 -4.72
N SER A 79 -59.72 -51.81 -4.71
CA SER A 79 -58.33 -51.67 -4.26
C SER A 79 -57.54 -50.63 -5.07
N LEU A 80 -57.90 -50.42 -6.35
CA LEU A 80 -57.20 -49.47 -7.22
C LEU A 80 -57.48 -48.01 -6.88
N LYS A 81 -58.45 -47.72 -5.99
CA LYS A 81 -58.68 -46.37 -5.47
C LYS A 81 -57.47 -45.86 -4.66
N ASP A 82 -56.76 -46.76 -3.98
CA ASP A 82 -55.58 -46.46 -3.15
C ASP A 82 -54.39 -45.92 -3.93
N LEU A 83 -54.41 -46.03 -5.27
CA LEU A 83 -53.31 -45.62 -6.15
C LEU A 83 -53.30 -44.12 -6.49
N SER A 84 -54.09 -43.29 -5.81
CA SER A 84 -54.21 -41.84 -6.07
C SER A 84 -52.85 -41.13 -6.11
N ASN A 85 -51.92 -41.49 -5.21
CA ASN A 85 -50.62 -40.83 -5.04
C ASN A 85 -49.44 -41.49 -5.80
N LYS A 86 -49.65 -42.59 -6.54
CA LYS A 86 -48.58 -43.29 -7.30
C LYS A 86 -48.72 -43.07 -8.80
N ASP A 87 -47.63 -42.88 -9.53
CA ASP A 87 -47.69 -42.80 -11.00
C ASP A 87 -47.72 -44.20 -11.66
N ARG A 88 -47.99 -44.23 -12.97
CA ARG A 88 -48.17 -45.50 -13.71
C ARG A 88 -46.87 -46.32 -13.78
N THR A 89 -45.74 -45.67 -13.91
CA THR A 89 -44.41 -46.26 -13.95
C THR A 89 -44.06 -46.89 -12.59
N GLN A 90 -44.33 -46.17 -11.50
CA GLN A 90 -44.13 -46.65 -10.14
C GLN A 90 -44.97 -47.89 -9.83
N VAL A 91 -46.24 -47.93 -10.26
CA VAL A 91 -47.09 -49.11 -10.07
C VAL A 91 -46.61 -50.30 -10.90
N ASN A 92 -46.25 -50.09 -12.18
CA ASN A 92 -45.70 -51.17 -13.02
C ASN A 92 -44.38 -51.71 -12.46
N GLN A 93 -43.50 -50.84 -11.97
CA GLN A 93 -42.26 -51.24 -11.30
C GLN A 93 -42.54 -52.02 -10.01
N LEU A 94 -43.52 -51.59 -9.20
CA LEU A 94 -43.93 -52.30 -8.00
C LEU A 94 -44.42 -53.72 -8.33
N LEU A 95 -45.26 -53.86 -9.36
CA LEU A 95 -45.74 -55.16 -9.84
C LEU A 95 -44.60 -56.05 -10.32
N MET A 96 -43.70 -55.52 -11.14
CA MET A 96 -42.55 -56.27 -11.63
C MET A 96 -41.61 -56.67 -10.50
N LYS A 97 -41.42 -55.83 -9.48
CA LYS A 97 -40.58 -56.14 -8.32
C LYS A 97 -41.21 -57.23 -7.45
N ARG A 98 -42.48 -57.08 -7.07
CA ARG A 98 -43.21 -58.05 -6.22
C ARG A 98 -43.36 -59.42 -6.87
N SER A 99 -43.60 -59.46 -8.19
CA SER A 99 -43.82 -60.70 -8.94
C SER A 99 -42.56 -61.30 -9.55
N ASN A 100 -41.35 -60.78 -9.26
CA ASN A 100 -40.12 -61.15 -9.95
C ASN A 100 -40.26 -61.15 -11.49
N SER A 101 -40.93 -60.13 -12.02
CA SER A 101 -41.20 -59.86 -13.45
C SER A 101 -42.24 -60.76 -14.14
N GLU A 102 -42.97 -61.59 -13.40
CA GLU A 102 -44.07 -62.41 -13.94
C GLU A 102 -45.31 -61.59 -14.31
N VAL A 103 -45.60 -60.52 -13.54
CA VAL A 103 -46.73 -59.61 -13.76
C VAL A 103 -46.21 -58.22 -14.06
N ARG A 104 -46.59 -57.67 -15.22
CA ARG A 104 -46.06 -56.39 -15.74
C ARG A 104 -47.10 -55.28 -15.78
N THR A 105 -48.39 -55.63 -15.81
CA THR A 105 -49.48 -54.67 -15.91
C THR A 105 -50.62 -54.99 -14.95
N LEU A 106 -51.46 -53.99 -14.66
CA LEU A 106 -52.68 -54.19 -13.86
C LEU A 106 -53.66 -55.19 -14.49
N SER A 107 -53.66 -55.33 -15.82
CA SER A 107 -54.50 -56.33 -16.51
C SER A 107 -53.99 -57.75 -16.29
N ASP A 108 -52.67 -57.94 -16.25
CA ASP A 108 -52.07 -59.23 -15.91
C ASP A 108 -52.37 -59.59 -14.46
N LEU A 109 -52.30 -58.60 -13.56
CA LEU A 109 -52.65 -58.77 -12.15
C LEU A 109 -54.12 -59.15 -11.97
N LEU A 110 -55.06 -58.49 -12.68
CA LEU A 110 -56.49 -58.81 -12.63
C LEU A 110 -56.74 -60.27 -13.03
N LYS A 111 -56.13 -60.73 -14.14
CA LYS A 111 -56.28 -62.11 -14.59
C LYS A 111 -55.76 -63.09 -13.55
N LEU A 112 -54.54 -62.87 -13.05
CA LEU A 112 -53.93 -63.75 -12.06
C LEU A 112 -54.71 -63.78 -10.74
N PHE A 113 -55.21 -62.62 -10.31
CA PHE A 113 -56.01 -62.50 -9.09
C PHE A 113 -57.34 -63.24 -9.20
N VAL A 114 -58.04 -63.14 -10.33
CA VAL A 114 -59.29 -63.87 -10.54
C VAL A 114 -59.06 -65.38 -10.74
N GLU A 115 -57.97 -65.78 -11.40
CA GLU A 115 -57.59 -67.20 -11.48
C GLU A 115 -57.35 -67.81 -10.08
N SER A 116 -56.77 -67.04 -9.15
CA SER A 116 -56.62 -67.48 -7.76
C SER A 116 -57.96 -67.75 -7.05
N ALA A 117 -59.03 -67.03 -7.44
CA ALA A 117 -60.38 -67.24 -6.93
C ALA A 117 -60.98 -68.59 -7.38
N LYS A 118 -60.70 -69.02 -8.61
CA LYS A 118 -61.14 -70.33 -9.14
C LYS A 118 -60.55 -71.51 -8.36
N VAL A 119 -59.37 -71.32 -7.77
CA VAL A 119 -58.67 -72.34 -6.97
C VAL A 119 -59.02 -72.25 -5.47
N GLY A 120 -59.99 -71.40 -5.09
CA GLY A 120 -60.55 -71.34 -3.74
C GLY A 120 -59.74 -70.57 -2.69
N LYS A 121 -58.75 -69.75 -3.09
CA LYS A 121 -57.99 -68.91 -2.15
C LYS A 121 -58.83 -67.72 -1.69
N THR A 122 -59.27 -67.71 -0.43
CA THR A 122 -60.10 -66.63 0.16
C THR A 122 -59.25 -65.51 0.78
N MET A 123 -59.56 -64.25 0.45
CA MET A 123 -58.92 -63.08 1.08
C MET A 123 -59.62 -62.76 2.42
N LYS A 124 -58.87 -62.70 3.53
CA LYS A 124 -59.44 -62.53 4.89
C LYS A 124 -59.76 -61.08 5.29
N ASN A 125 -59.18 -60.07 4.62
CA ASN A 125 -59.32 -58.64 4.97
C ASN A 125 -59.76 -57.81 3.76
N GLN A 126 -60.64 -56.82 3.96
CA GLN A 126 -61.14 -55.94 2.90
C GLN A 126 -60.03 -55.03 2.32
N GLY A 127 -59.67 -55.25 1.05
CA GLY A 127 -59.81 -54.21 0.03
C GLY A 127 -58.65 -53.25 -0.29
N SER A 128 -57.39 -53.48 0.10
CA SER A 128 -56.27 -52.61 -0.33
C SER A 128 -55.43 -53.21 -1.47
N PHE A 129 -54.79 -52.35 -2.27
CA PHE A 129 -53.95 -52.82 -3.39
C PHE A 129 -52.79 -53.69 -2.92
N GLU A 130 -52.20 -53.36 -1.77
CA GLU A 130 -51.08 -54.12 -1.22
C GLU A 130 -51.50 -55.51 -0.74
N ASN A 131 -52.71 -55.64 -0.19
CA ASN A 131 -53.24 -56.94 0.25
C ASN A 131 -53.41 -57.92 -0.93
N ILE A 132 -53.74 -57.41 -2.12
CA ILE A 132 -53.77 -58.22 -3.35
C ILE A 132 -52.37 -58.73 -3.70
N LEU A 133 -51.35 -57.88 -3.58
CA LEU A 133 -49.97 -58.25 -3.88
C LEU A 133 -49.43 -59.26 -2.86
N SER A 134 -49.70 -59.06 -1.56
CA SER A 134 -49.32 -60.01 -0.51
C SER A 134 -49.98 -61.38 -0.69
N LEU A 135 -51.27 -61.43 -1.07
CA LEU A 135 -51.96 -62.71 -1.30
C LEU A 135 -51.34 -63.51 -2.46
N LEU A 136 -50.95 -62.81 -3.52
CA LEU A 136 -50.44 -63.44 -4.74
C LEU A 136 -48.94 -63.76 -4.66
N PHE A 137 -48.15 -62.91 -3.99
CA PHE A 137 -46.69 -62.96 -4.04
C PHE A 137 -46.00 -63.01 -2.65
N GLY A 138 -46.73 -62.92 -1.53
CA GLY A 138 -46.20 -62.92 -0.15
C GLY A 138 -45.88 -61.52 0.41
N ASP A 139 -45.69 -61.42 1.74
CA ASP A 139 -45.36 -60.16 2.44
C ASP A 139 -43.93 -59.66 2.15
N GLU A 140 -43.66 -58.37 2.40
CA GLU A 140 -42.40 -57.67 2.01
C GLU A 140 -41.15 -58.45 2.41
N ALA A 141 -40.44 -58.99 1.43
CA ALA A 141 -39.04 -59.34 1.61
C ALA A 141 -38.22 -58.05 1.63
N ASP A 142 -37.48 -57.84 2.73
CA ASP A 142 -36.46 -56.81 2.90
C ASP A 142 -35.35 -57.04 1.86
N VAL A 143 -35.54 -56.51 0.65
CA VAL A 143 -34.55 -56.53 -0.42
C VAL A 143 -34.07 -55.11 -0.56
N SER A 144 -32.80 -54.91 -0.18
CA SER A 144 -32.05 -53.66 -0.38
C SER A 144 -32.35 -53.10 -1.77
N GLN A 145 -32.85 -51.87 -1.83
CA GLN A 145 -33.12 -51.17 -3.09
C GLN A 145 -31.83 -51.05 -3.89
N HIS A 146 -31.59 -51.95 -4.83
CA HIS A 146 -30.55 -51.75 -5.84
C HIS A 146 -31.07 -50.74 -6.87
N SER A 147 -30.34 -49.64 -7.05
CA SER A 147 -30.52 -48.77 -8.22
C SER A 147 -30.33 -49.59 -9.51
N ASP A 148 -30.93 -49.18 -10.64
CA ASP A 148 -30.74 -49.88 -11.93
C ASP A 148 -29.24 -50.02 -12.29
N VAL A 149 -28.43 -49.05 -11.84
CA VAL A 149 -26.97 -49.04 -11.91
C VAL A 149 -26.34 -50.22 -11.16
N GLU A 150 -26.70 -50.40 -9.89
CA GLU A 150 -26.23 -51.52 -9.07
C GLU A 150 -26.68 -52.87 -9.62
N LEU A 151 -27.88 -52.94 -10.20
CA LEU A 151 -28.41 -54.16 -10.83
C LEU A 151 -27.56 -54.59 -12.05
N PHE A 152 -27.17 -53.65 -12.92
CA PHE A 152 -26.29 -53.97 -14.06
C PHE A 152 -24.89 -54.38 -13.61
N ILE A 153 -24.31 -53.70 -12.62
CA ILE A 153 -22.96 -54.01 -12.12
C ILE A 153 -22.95 -55.34 -11.35
N LYS A 154 -23.92 -55.63 -10.48
CA LYS A 154 -24.01 -56.93 -9.78
C LYS A 154 -24.29 -58.09 -10.72
N ARG A 155 -25.04 -57.89 -11.81
CA ARG A 155 -25.21 -58.92 -12.85
C ARG A 155 -23.91 -59.15 -13.62
N ALA A 156 -23.15 -58.09 -13.90
CA ALA A 156 -21.85 -58.20 -14.52
C ALA A 156 -20.85 -58.93 -13.60
N GLU A 157 -20.90 -58.66 -12.30
CA GLU A 157 -20.09 -59.32 -11.25
C GLU A 157 -20.21 -60.84 -11.31
N LYS A 158 -21.45 -61.36 -11.39
CA LYS A 158 -21.68 -62.81 -11.48
C LYS A 158 -21.05 -63.43 -12.74
N ASN A 159 -21.01 -62.70 -13.84
CA ASN A 159 -20.40 -63.18 -15.08
C ASN A 159 -18.87 -63.12 -15.01
N PHE A 160 -18.31 -62.02 -14.50
CA PHE A 160 -16.86 -61.87 -14.35
C PHE A 160 -16.29 -62.83 -13.31
N SER A 161 -17.00 -63.12 -12.22
CA SER A 161 -16.52 -64.02 -11.17
C SER A 161 -16.23 -65.44 -11.66
N SER A 162 -16.96 -65.90 -12.68
CA SER A 162 -16.68 -67.17 -13.37
C SER A 162 -15.31 -67.23 -14.06
N LYS A 163 -14.65 -66.08 -14.30
CA LYS A 163 -13.37 -65.97 -15.00
C LYS A 163 -12.23 -65.39 -14.15
N ILE A 164 -12.48 -64.36 -13.34
CA ILE A 164 -11.44 -63.62 -12.61
C ILE A 164 -11.51 -63.83 -11.08
N GLY A 165 -12.48 -64.61 -10.60
CA GLY A 165 -12.67 -64.98 -9.19
C GLY A 165 -13.44 -63.95 -8.35
N ASP A 166 -14.27 -64.44 -7.42
CA ASP A 166 -15.23 -63.63 -6.66
C ASP A 166 -14.59 -62.42 -5.95
N LYS A 167 -13.43 -62.62 -5.30
CA LYS A 167 -12.75 -61.56 -4.53
C LYS A 167 -12.29 -60.39 -5.39
N LYS A 168 -11.75 -60.66 -6.58
CA LYS A 168 -11.28 -59.61 -7.50
C LYS A 168 -12.45 -58.93 -8.18
N THR A 169 -13.46 -59.70 -8.58
CA THR A 169 -14.64 -59.14 -9.23
C THR A 169 -15.40 -58.22 -8.28
N TYR A 170 -15.62 -58.62 -7.03
CA TYR A 170 -16.26 -57.77 -6.03
C TYR A 170 -15.54 -56.43 -5.89
N LYS A 171 -14.21 -56.44 -5.82
CA LYS A 171 -13.39 -55.22 -5.75
C LYS A 171 -13.56 -54.31 -6.97
N PHE A 172 -13.65 -54.87 -8.17
CA PHE A 172 -13.91 -54.09 -9.38
C PHE A 172 -15.35 -53.54 -9.42
N SER A 173 -16.34 -54.34 -9.06
CA SER A 173 -17.74 -53.90 -8.99
C SER A 173 -17.92 -52.75 -8.01
N GLU A 174 -17.38 -52.89 -6.79
CA GLU A 174 -17.40 -51.85 -5.76
C GLU A 174 -16.63 -50.59 -6.21
N GLY A 175 -15.45 -50.77 -6.80
CA GLY A 175 -14.67 -49.66 -7.35
C GLY A 175 -15.41 -48.88 -8.44
N ILE A 176 -16.11 -49.57 -9.34
CA ILE A 176 -16.84 -48.91 -10.44
C ILE A 176 -18.02 -48.13 -9.88
N LEU A 177 -18.74 -48.69 -8.90
CA LEU A 177 -19.82 -47.98 -8.21
C LEU A 177 -19.30 -46.72 -7.51
N ASN A 178 -18.22 -46.83 -6.74
CA ASN A 178 -17.66 -45.71 -6.00
C ASN A 178 -17.17 -44.60 -6.95
N THR A 179 -16.39 -44.95 -7.98
CA THR A 179 -15.90 -43.95 -8.94
C THR A 179 -17.00 -43.27 -9.72
N LEU A 180 -18.12 -43.95 -10.03
CA LEU A 180 -19.28 -43.32 -10.66
C LEU A 180 -20.01 -42.33 -9.73
N THR A 181 -19.99 -42.57 -8.41
CA THR A 181 -20.55 -41.61 -7.45
C THR A 181 -19.71 -40.35 -7.30
N GLU A 182 -18.41 -40.44 -7.58
CA GLU A 182 -17.42 -39.35 -7.49
C GLU A 182 -17.34 -38.50 -8.76
N VAL A 183 -17.96 -38.90 -9.87
CA VAL A 183 -18.03 -38.11 -11.12
C VAL A 183 -18.77 -36.79 -10.88
N ASP A 184 -18.29 -35.70 -11.51
CA ASP A 184 -18.90 -34.36 -11.47
C ASP A 184 -20.41 -34.40 -11.82
N ASP A 185 -21.23 -33.76 -10.98
CA ASP A 185 -22.69 -33.82 -11.04
C ASP A 185 -23.26 -33.39 -12.40
N ASN A 186 -22.55 -32.54 -13.17
CA ASN A 186 -22.99 -32.08 -14.48
C ASN A 186 -23.08 -33.19 -15.55
N ILE A 187 -22.37 -34.30 -15.38
CA ILE A 187 -22.37 -35.43 -16.32
C ILE A 187 -22.69 -36.79 -15.66
N LYS A 188 -22.77 -36.82 -14.33
CA LYS A 188 -22.97 -38.01 -13.51
C LYS A 188 -24.17 -38.84 -13.91
N GLU A 189 -25.33 -38.22 -14.16
CA GLU A 189 -26.56 -38.95 -14.55
C GLU A 189 -26.38 -39.68 -15.88
N HIS A 190 -25.70 -39.05 -16.85
CA HIS A 190 -25.46 -39.63 -18.16
C HIS A 190 -24.50 -40.83 -18.08
N LEU A 191 -23.39 -40.69 -17.36
CA LEU A 191 -22.40 -41.77 -17.23
C LEU A 191 -22.90 -42.91 -16.35
N SER A 192 -23.64 -42.59 -15.30
CA SER A 192 -24.31 -43.59 -14.44
C SER A 192 -25.34 -44.42 -15.23
N SER A 193 -25.88 -43.91 -16.34
CA SER A 193 -26.74 -44.71 -17.23
C SER A 193 -25.95 -45.59 -18.21
N GLU A 194 -24.89 -45.05 -18.81
CA GLU A 194 -24.23 -45.68 -19.97
C GLU A 194 -23.08 -46.64 -19.60
N ILE A 195 -22.27 -46.30 -18.60
CA ILE A 195 -21.11 -47.13 -18.19
C ILE A 195 -21.56 -48.47 -17.60
N PRO A 196 -22.56 -48.55 -16.69
CA PRO A 196 -23.06 -49.83 -16.19
C PRO A 196 -23.63 -50.74 -17.28
N LYS A 197 -24.35 -50.18 -18.27
CA LYS A 197 -24.84 -50.94 -19.44
C LYS A 197 -23.68 -51.49 -20.26
N PHE A 198 -22.63 -50.68 -20.46
CA PHE A 198 -21.42 -51.11 -21.15
C PHE A 198 -20.73 -52.26 -20.40
N VAL A 199 -20.50 -52.12 -19.09
CA VAL A 199 -19.88 -53.14 -18.23
C VAL A 199 -20.68 -54.44 -18.27
N PHE A 200 -22.02 -54.37 -18.20
CA PHE A 200 -22.87 -55.55 -18.32
C PHE A 200 -22.76 -56.21 -19.69
N LYS A 201 -22.83 -55.44 -20.79
CA LYS A 201 -22.68 -55.97 -22.16
C LYS A 201 -21.28 -56.58 -22.39
N PHE A 202 -20.25 -55.98 -21.81
CA PHE A 202 -18.89 -56.49 -21.81
C PHE A 202 -18.81 -57.84 -21.08
N SER A 203 -19.48 -57.97 -19.92
CA SER A 203 -19.54 -59.20 -19.12
C SER A 203 -20.22 -60.38 -19.83
N GLN A 204 -21.03 -60.13 -20.87
CA GLN A 204 -21.70 -61.20 -21.62
C GLN A 204 -20.77 -61.89 -22.64
N ASN A 205 -19.64 -61.28 -22.98
CA ASN A 205 -18.76 -61.72 -24.06
C ASN A 205 -17.37 -62.16 -23.57
N LEU A 206 -17.29 -62.78 -22.38
CA LEU A 206 -16.01 -63.10 -21.73
C LEU A 206 -15.29 -64.33 -22.30
N ASN A 207 -16.00 -65.22 -23.00
CA ASN A 207 -15.45 -66.50 -23.45
C ASN A 207 -14.29 -66.37 -24.45
N LYS A 208 -14.14 -65.20 -25.09
CA LYS A 208 -13.08 -64.91 -26.08
C LYS A 208 -11.90 -64.11 -25.51
N LEU A 209 -11.90 -63.78 -24.23
CA LEU A 209 -10.93 -62.87 -23.61
C LEU A 209 -10.12 -63.57 -22.51
N SER A 210 -8.84 -63.21 -22.39
CA SER A 210 -7.98 -63.67 -21.30
C SER A 210 -8.34 -62.95 -19.98
N VAL A 211 -7.99 -63.56 -18.85
CA VAL A 211 -8.20 -62.97 -17.50
C VAL A 211 -7.51 -61.60 -17.40
N GLU A 212 -6.27 -61.50 -17.89
CA GLU A 212 -5.51 -60.24 -17.90
C GLU A 212 -6.20 -59.15 -18.73
N THR A 213 -6.79 -59.50 -19.87
CA THR A 213 -7.54 -58.55 -20.71
C THR A 213 -8.81 -58.05 -20.01
N ILE A 214 -9.47 -58.91 -19.23
CA ILE A 214 -10.66 -58.55 -18.47
C ILE A 214 -10.28 -57.63 -17.30
N GLU A 215 -9.28 -57.99 -16.50
CA GLU A 215 -8.80 -57.18 -15.38
C GLU A 215 -8.27 -55.81 -15.85
N ARG A 216 -7.56 -55.76 -16.98
CA ARG A 216 -7.11 -54.50 -17.59
C ARG A 216 -8.28 -53.60 -17.94
N LYS A 217 -9.25 -54.09 -18.71
CA LYS A 217 -10.43 -53.29 -19.11
C LYS A 217 -11.24 -52.78 -17.93
N LEU A 218 -11.38 -53.57 -16.87
CA LEU A 218 -12.07 -53.12 -15.65
C LEU A 218 -11.28 -52.03 -14.91
N SER A 219 -9.94 -52.10 -14.92
CA SER A 219 -9.07 -51.08 -14.35
C SER A 219 -9.11 -49.76 -15.15
N ASP A 220 -9.17 -49.84 -16.47
CA ASP A 220 -9.22 -48.65 -17.34
C ASP A 220 -10.55 -47.90 -17.18
N ILE A 221 -11.64 -48.62 -16.97
CA ILE A 221 -12.96 -48.02 -16.67
C ILE A 221 -12.89 -47.23 -15.36
N LEU A 222 -12.21 -47.74 -14.33
CA LEU A 222 -12.01 -47.03 -13.06
C LEU A 222 -11.19 -45.75 -13.25
N LEU A 223 -10.10 -45.83 -14.02
CA LEU A 223 -9.23 -44.69 -14.33
C LEU A 223 -10.00 -43.59 -15.06
N PHE A 224 -10.79 -43.96 -16.07
CA PHE A 224 -11.60 -43.01 -16.81
C PHE A 224 -12.63 -42.31 -15.92
N ASN A 225 -13.36 -43.05 -15.08
CA ASN A 225 -14.33 -42.46 -14.17
C ASN A 225 -13.69 -41.48 -13.18
N LYS A 226 -12.55 -41.84 -12.61
CA LYS A 226 -11.85 -41.02 -11.62
C LYS A 226 -11.36 -39.69 -12.19
N ALA A 227 -10.89 -39.69 -13.44
CA ALA A 227 -10.45 -38.49 -14.15
C ALA A 227 -11.60 -37.47 -14.40
N LEU A 228 -12.85 -37.89 -14.25
CA LEU A 228 -14.04 -37.06 -14.42
C LEU A 228 -14.63 -36.53 -13.11
N SER A 229 -13.90 -36.66 -12.00
CA SER A 229 -14.35 -36.20 -10.68
C SER A 229 -14.39 -34.68 -10.53
N ASN A 230 -13.60 -33.93 -11.32
CA ASN A 230 -13.63 -32.47 -11.33
C ASN A 230 -13.52 -31.94 -12.77
N LEU A 231 -14.60 -31.35 -13.27
CA LEU A 231 -14.66 -30.79 -14.63
C LEU A 231 -14.61 -29.26 -14.67
N ASN A 232 -14.28 -28.61 -13.54
CA ASN A 232 -14.23 -27.16 -13.39
C ASN A 232 -15.53 -26.45 -13.86
N GLY A 233 -16.69 -27.08 -13.62
CA GLY A 233 -18.00 -26.52 -13.96
C GLY A 233 -18.41 -26.64 -15.44
N LYS A 234 -17.68 -27.39 -16.27
CA LYS A 234 -18.04 -27.62 -17.67
C LYS A 234 -19.29 -28.49 -17.81
N THR A 235 -20.26 -28.05 -18.60
CA THR A 235 -21.45 -28.84 -18.93
C THR A 235 -21.15 -29.93 -19.96
N LYS A 236 -22.04 -30.92 -20.07
CA LYS A 236 -21.97 -31.98 -21.10
C LYS A 236 -21.76 -31.42 -22.51
N ASP A 237 -22.46 -30.35 -22.87
CA ASP A 237 -22.37 -29.78 -24.22
C ASP A 237 -21.03 -29.07 -24.46
N GLN A 238 -20.51 -28.37 -23.45
CA GLN A 238 -19.18 -27.75 -23.51
C GLN A 238 -18.08 -28.80 -23.64
N LEU A 239 -18.20 -29.92 -22.94
CA LEU A 239 -17.26 -31.05 -23.04
C LEU A 239 -17.32 -31.71 -24.42
N ASN A 240 -18.52 -31.97 -24.94
CA ASN A 240 -18.69 -32.52 -26.29
C ASN A 240 -18.11 -31.58 -27.35
N GLN A 241 -18.30 -30.26 -27.23
CA GLN A 241 -17.69 -29.29 -28.12
C GLN A 241 -16.15 -29.31 -28.05
N GLN A 242 -15.58 -29.38 -26.85
CA GLN A 242 -14.12 -29.51 -26.69
C GLN A 242 -13.59 -30.79 -27.36
N ILE A 243 -14.29 -31.91 -27.19
CA ILE A 243 -13.96 -33.20 -27.81
C ILE A 243 -14.03 -33.12 -29.34
N ILE A 244 -15.11 -32.54 -29.89
CA ILE A 244 -15.30 -32.34 -31.34
C ILE A 244 -14.17 -31.51 -31.92
N LYS A 245 -13.86 -30.39 -31.26
CA LYS A 245 -12.86 -29.41 -31.67
C LYS A 245 -11.46 -30.04 -31.71
N ARG A 246 -11.04 -30.66 -30.61
CA ARG A 246 -9.70 -31.24 -30.48
C ARG A 246 -9.53 -32.50 -31.33
N SER A 247 -10.58 -33.30 -31.49
CA SER A 247 -10.52 -34.51 -32.31
C SER A 247 -10.61 -34.25 -33.82
N LYS A 248 -10.74 -32.99 -34.26
CA LYS A 248 -10.97 -32.60 -35.66
C LYS A 248 -12.21 -33.31 -36.25
N ASN A 249 -13.31 -33.31 -35.49
CA ASN A 249 -14.58 -33.95 -35.82
C ASN A 249 -14.55 -35.50 -35.91
N LYS A 250 -13.61 -36.17 -35.22
CA LYS A 250 -13.55 -37.64 -35.18
C LYS A 250 -14.35 -38.23 -34.01
N LEU A 251 -14.42 -37.51 -32.89
CA LEU A 251 -15.17 -37.89 -31.69
C LEU A 251 -16.21 -36.81 -31.41
N PHE A 252 -17.44 -37.23 -31.08
CA PHE A 252 -18.55 -36.29 -30.92
C PHE A 252 -19.06 -36.19 -29.48
N THR A 253 -18.88 -37.25 -28.69
CA THR A 253 -19.41 -37.33 -27.34
C THR A 253 -18.39 -37.85 -26.33
N ILE A 254 -18.62 -37.59 -25.04
CA ILE A 254 -17.84 -38.17 -23.95
C ILE A 254 -17.85 -39.72 -23.96
N MET A 255 -18.92 -40.34 -24.46
CA MET A 255 -18.99 -41.79 -24.63
C MET A 255 -18.17 -42.29 -25.84
N ASP A 256 -17.98 -41.46 -26.87
CA ASP A 256 -17.04 -41.77 -27.96
C ASP A 256 -15.60 -41.66 -27.46
N LEU A 257 -15.30 -40.65 -26.62
CA LEU A 257 -14.02 -40.53 -25.93
C LEU A 257 -13.74 -41.73 -25.02
N PHE A 258 -14.74 -42.18 -24.24
CA PHE A 258 -14.64 -43.38 -23.41
C PHE A 258 -14.32 -44.64 -24.23
N LYS A 259 -15.00 -44.85 -25.36
CA LYS A 259 -14.71 -46.00 -26.24
C LYS A 259 -13.33 -45.91 -26.87
N ALA A 260 -12.94 -44.73 -27.34
CA ALA A 260 -11.61 -44.48 -27.89
C ALA A 260 -10.52 -44.74 -26.85
N PHE A 261 -10.74 -44.34 -25.59
CA PHE A 261 -9.85 -44.63 -24.45
C PHE A 261 -9.67 -46.13 -24.25
N LEU A 262 -10.76 -46.90 -24.25
CA LEU A 262 -10.71 -48.35 -24.10
C LEU A 262 -10.18 -49.11 -25.33
N GLU A 263 -10.10 -48.47 -26.50
CA GLU A 263 -9.63 -49.06 -27.76
C GLU A 263 -8.18 -48.73 -28.08
N ALA A 264 -7.71 -47.53 -27.74
CA ALA A 264 -6.34 -47.06 -27.98
C ALA A 264 -5.28 -47.96 -27.31
N GLU A 265 -5.62 -48.59 -26.19
CA GLU A 265 -4.74 -49.50 -25.44
C GLU A 265 -4.56 -50.90 -26.08
N LYS A 266 -5.16 -51.18 -27.25
CA LYS A 266 -4.77 -52.35 -28.06
C LYS A 266 -3.34 -52.25 -28.60
N GLU A 267 -2.73 -51.06 -28.58
CA GLU A 267 -1.39 -50.76 -29.10
C GLU A 267 -0.39 -50.40 -27.96
N ASN A 268 -0.15 -51.33 -27.02
CA ASN A 268 1.03 -51.42 -26.13
C ASN A 268 1.53 -50.22 -25.28
N ASN A 269 0.85 -49.07 -25.20
CA ASN A 269 1.26 -47.95 -24.33
C ASN A 269 0.30 -47.72 -23.16
N GLN A 270 0.65 -48.27 -21.99
CA GLN A 270 -0.17 -48.20 -20.78
C GLN A 270 -0.11 -46.84 -20.08
N ILE A 271 -1.25 -46.19 -19.85
CA ILE A 271 -1.36 -45.13 -18.82
C ILE A 271 -1.56 -45.76 -17.45
N LYS A 272 -0.66 -45.44 -16.51
CA LYS A 272 -0.73 -45.92 -15.13
C LYS A 272 -1.60 -45.05 -14.21
N GLN A 273 -1.82 -43.78 -14.57
CA GLN A 273 -2.56 -42.82 -13.77
C GLN A 273 -3.10 -41.68 -14.66
N CYS A 274 -4.39 -41.36 -14.51
CA CYS A 274 -5.02 -40.14 -15.01
C CYS A 274 -5.63 -39.42 -13.82
N ASP A 275 -5.21 -38.18 -13.59
CA ASP A 275 -5.70 -37.38 -12.46
C ASP A 275 -6.85 -36.46 -12.89
N ASN A 276 -6.97 -36.13 -14.18
CA ASN A 276 -8.06 -35.31 -14.72
C ASN A 276 -8.39 -35.64 -16.19
N LEU A 277 -9.48 -35.05 -16.72
CA LEU A 277 -9.93 -35.23 -18.10
C LEU A 277 -8.90 -34.77 -19.14
N GLU A 278 -8.09 -33.77 -18.83
CA GLU A 278 -7.08 -33.24 -19.76
C GLU A 278 -6.01 -34.29 -20.05
N ASP A 279 -5.63 -35.11 -19.05
CA ASP A 279 -4.70 -36.23 -19.24
C ASP A 279 -5.20 -37.23 -20.29
N ILE A 280 -6.51 -37.53 -20.26
CA ILE A 280 -7.17 -38.44 -21.23
C ILE A 280 -7.19 -37.81 -22.63
N LEU A 281 -7.48 -36.51 -22.72
CA LEU A 281 -7.50 -35.80 -23.99
C LEU A 281 -6.10 -35.67 -24.60
N VAL A 282 -5.08 -35.39 -23.80
CA VAL A 282 -3.67 -35.35 -24.24
C VAL A 282 -3.23 -36.74 -24.72
N TYR A 283 -3.57 -37.79 -23.98
CA TYR A 283 -3.21 -39.15 -24.36
C TYR A 283 -3.81 -39.57 -25.72
N LEU A 284 -5.10 -39.33 -25.91
CA LEU A 284 -5.82 -39.78 -27.12
C LEU A 284 -5.62 -38.86 -28.32
N LEU A 285 -5.51 -37.56 -28.10
CA LEU A 285 -5.60 -36.54 -29.14
C LEU A 285 -4.34 -35.66 -29.23
N GLY A 286 -3.35 -35.86 -28.36
CA GLY A 286 -2.16 -35.01 -28.23
C GLY A 286 -2.43 -33.71 -27.47
N TYR A 287 -1.37 -32.94 -27.21
CA TYR A 287 -1.51 -31.59 -26.65
C TYR A 287 -2.39 -30.72 -27.55
N GLU A 288 -3.26 -29.91 -26.94
CA GLU A 288 -4.06 -28.95 -27.68
C GLU A 288 -3.10 -27.96 -28.37
N GLU A 289 -3.06 -27.95 -29.70
CA GLU A 289 -2.30 -26.95 -30.45
C GLU A 289 -2.88 -25.56 -30.12
N LYS A 290 -2.04 -24.59 -29.77
CA LYS A 290 -2.46 -23.25 -29.28
C LYS A 290 -3.48 -22.55 -30.20
N ARG A 291 -3.39 -22.76 -31.51
CA ARG A 291 -4.36 -22.29 -32.51
C ARG A 291 -5.81 -22.77 -32.27
N ILE A 292 -5.97 -23.97 -31.71
CA ILE A 292 -7.28 -24.58 -31.44
C ILE A 292 -8.02 -23.80 -30.35
N GLN A 293 -7.37 -23.01 -29.49
CA GLN A 293 -8.05 -22.24 -28.44
C GLN A 293 -8.89 -21.08 -29.01
N PHE A 294 -8.53 -20.52 -30.18
CA PHE A 294 -9.11 -19.28 -30.72
C PHE A 294 -9.86 -19.45 -32.05
N THR A 295 -10.60 -20.55 -32.22
CA THR A 295 -11.27 -20.89 -33.50
C THR A 295 -12.13 -19.79 -34.11
N ASP A 296 -12.76 -18.93 -33.31
CA ASP A 296 -13.60 -17.86 -33.87
C ASP A 296 -12.74 -16.73 -34.45
N VAL A 297 -11.66 -16.34 -33.77
CA VAL A 297 -10.66 -15.35 -34.24
C VAL A 297 -9.95 -15.87 -35.49
N GLU A 298 -9.44 -17.10 -35.43
CA GLU A 298 -8.77 -17.76 -36.56
C GLU A 298 -9.74 -17.94 -37.75
N ALA A 299 -11.01 -18.27 -37.51
CA ALA A 299 -12.00 -18.40 -38.57
C ALA A 299 -12.35 -17.06 -39.24
N PHE A 300 -12.33 -15.94 -38.52
CA PHE A 300 -12.48 -14.61 -39.13
C PHE A 300 -11.25 -14.24 -39.96
N LEU A 301 -10.05 -14.46 -39.42
CA LEU A 301 -8.79 -14.15 -40.12
C LEU A 301 -8.59 -15.02 -41.37
N LYS A 302 -8.80 -16.33 -41.29
CA LYS A 302 -8.74 -17.25 -42.47
C LYS A 302 -9.75 -16.90 -43.56
N ARG A 303 -10.93 -16.40 -43.19
CA ARG A 303 -11.91 -15.93 -44.17
C ARG A 303 -11.46 -14.64 -44.87
N ALA A 304 -10.70 -13.79 -44.18
CA ALA A 304 -10.11 -12.58 -44.73
C ALA A 304 -8.83 -12.85 -45.55
N GLU A 305 -8.08 -13.91 -45.21
CA GLU A 305 -6.77 -14.27 -45.80
C GLU A 305 -6.83 -14.30 -47.32
N LYS A 306 -7.83 -15.00 -47.89
CA LYS A 306 -7.99 -15.11 -49.34
C LYS A 306 -8.15 -13.77 -50.05
N LYS A 307 -8.76 -12.78 -49.38
CA LYS A 307 -8.99 -11.45 -49.97
C LYS A 307 -7.73 -10.59 -49.88
N TYR A 308 -7.00 -10.67 -48.78
CA TYR A 308 -5.75 -9.94 -48.58
C TYR A 308 -4.59 -10.52 -49.38
N ALA A 309 -4.53 -11.85 -49.55
CA ALA A 309 -3.54 -12.53 -50.37
C ALA A 309 -3.52 -12.03 -51.83
N LEU A 310 -4.66 -11.57 -52.35
CA LEU A 310 -4.78 -10.99 -53.69
C LEU A 310 -4.14 -9.59 -53.80
N ILE A 311 -3.80 -8.96 -52.67
CA ILE A 311 -3.31 -7.57 -52.60
C ILE A 311 -1.84 -7.53 -52.19
N VAL A 312 -1.51 -8.12 -51.04
CA VAL A 312 -0.15 -8.10 -50.46
C VAL A 312 0.65 -9.38 -50.75
N GLY A 313 0.03 -10.39 -51.36
CA GLY A 313 0.65 -11.69 -51.63
C GLY A 313 0.43 -12.71 -50.50
N GLN A 314 0.44 -13.99 -50.88
CA GLN A 314 0.13 -15.11 -49.99
C GLN A 314 1.13 -15.26 -48.85
N ASP A 315 2.43 -15.12 -49.12
CA ASP A 315 3.48 -15.32 -48.10
C ASP A 315 3.46 -14.19 -47.06
N MET A 316 3.30 -12.94 -47.52
CA MET A 316 3.27 -11.75 -46.65
C MET A 316 2.04 -11.76 -45.72
N ILE A 317 0.85 -12.08 -46.26
CA ILE A 317 -0.35 -12.10 -45.41
C ILE A 317 -0.32 -13.24 -44.40
N GLN A 318 0.27 -14.38 -44.74
CA GLN A 318 0.43 -15.49 -43.79
C GLN A 318 1.34 -15.09 -42.63
N MET A 319 2.48 -14.46 -42.93
CA MET A 319 3.39 -13.91 -41.91
C MET A 319 2.67 -12.90 -41.01
N LEU A 320 1.99 -11.89 -41.57
CA LEU A 320 1.26 -10.88 -40.79
C LEU A 320 0.12 -11.46 -39.95
N MET A 321 -0.54 -12.52 -40.43
CA MET A 321 -1.60 -13.21 -39.67
C MET A 321 -1.03 -14.04 -38.53
N GLU A 322 0.08 -14.74 -38.75
CA GLU A 322 0.79 -15.48 -37.70
C GLU A 322 1.28 -14.54 -36.61
N GLU A 323 1.95 -13.44 -36.97
CA GLU A 323 2.41 -12.43 -36.02
C GLU A 323 1.26 -11.79 -35.23
N LEU A 324 0.12 -11.53 -35.88
CA LEU A 324 -1.07 -11.02 -35.20
C LEU A 324 -1.66 -12.03 -34.22
N LEU A 325 -1.70 -13.31 -34.59
CA LEU A 325 -2.19 -14.37 -33.69
C LEU A 325 -1.29 -14.50 -32.46
N ASP A 326 0.03 -14.45 -32.64
CA ASP A 326 1.01 -14.45 -31.56
C ASP A 326 0.84 -13.21 -30.67
N ALA A 327 0.65 -12.03 -31.26
CA ALA A 327 0.40 -10.80 -30.51
C ALA A 327 -0.91 -10.86 -29.71
N ILE A 328 -1.98 -11.43 -30.28
CA ILE A 328 -3.26 -11.64 -29.58
C ILE A 328 -3.10 -12.64 -28.42
N GLU A 329 -2.30 -13.69 -28.58
CA GLU A 329 -2.00 -14.65 -27.50
C GLU A 329 -1.35 -13.94 -26.30
N ASN A 330 -0.50 -12.95 -26.55
CA ASN A 330 0.19 -12.21 -25.50
C ASN A 330 -0.71 -11.19 -24.76
N ILE A 331 -1.93 -10.92 -25.26
CA ILE A 331 -2.90 -10.06 -24.56
C ILE A 331 -3.34 -10.77 -23.26
N PRO A 332 -3.49 -10.06 -22.13
CA PRO A 332 -4.02 -10.64 -20.89
C PRO A 332 -5.39 -11.30 -21.06
N GLU A 333 -5.62 -12.43 -20.38
CA GLU A 333 -6.82 -13.28 -20.55
C GLU A 333 -8.14 -12.49 -20.44
N LEU A 334 -8.23 -11.57 -19.48
CA LEU A 334 -9.39 -10.68 -19.22
C LEU A 334 -9.77 -9.80 -20.42
N HIS A 335 -8.82 -9.52 -21.32
CA HIS A 335 -9.00 -8.65 -22.48
C HIS A 335 -8.95 -9.42 -23.81
N ARG A 336 -8.27 -10.56 -23.82
CA ARG A 336 -7.98 -11.38 -24.99
C ARG A 336 -9.23 -11.79 -25.76
N GLU A 337 -10.26 -12.27 -25.06
CA GLU A 337 -11.46 -12.82 -25.68
C GLU A 337 -12.24 -11.78 -26.49
N TYR A 338 -12.57 -10.64 -25.90
CA TYR A 338 -13.36 -9.62 -26.61
C TYR A 338 -12.51 -8.83 -27.59
N LEU A 339 -11.29 -8.44 -27.22
CA LEU A 339 -10.47 -7.57 -28.07
C LEU A 339 -9.90 -8.33 -29.26
N GLY A 340 -9.45 -9.58 -29.07
CA GLY A 340 -9.03 -10.45 -30.17
C GLY A 340 -10.17 -10.70 -31.16
N SER A 341 -11.40 -10.91 -30.66
CA SER A 341 -12.60 -11.01 -31.50
C SER A 341 -12.90 -9.70 -32.25
N ASP A 342 -12.83 -8.56 -31.58
CA ASP A 342 -13.10 -7.24 -32.18
C ASP A 342 -12.06 -6.88 -33.26
N LEU A 343 -10.77 -7.17 -33.01
CA LEU A 343 -9.69 -7.01 -33.99
C LEU A 343 -9.89 -7.92 -35.20
N ALA A 344 -10.19 -9.20 -35.00
CA ALA A 344 -10.40 -10.13 -36.12
C ALA A 344 -11.66 -9.78 -36.94
N LYS A 345 -12.75 -9.37 -36.29
CA LYS A 345 -13.96 -8.88 -36.99
C LYS A 345 -13.69 -7.60 -37.76
N PHE A 346 -12.90 -6.68 -37.20
CA PHE A 346 -12.47 -5.47 -37.88
C PHE A 346 -11.69 -5.81 -39.15
N LEU A 347 -10.66 -6.64 -39.03
CA LEU A 347 -9.83 -7.06 -40.18
C LEU A 347 -10.64 -7.85 -41.20
N PHE A 348 -11.60 -8.67 -40.78
CA PHE A 348 -12.53 -9.30 -41.70
C PHE A 348 -13.40 -8.28 -42.46
N THR A 349 -13.98 -7.31 -41.75
CA THR A 349 -14.81 -6.25 -42.38
C THR A 349 -13.96 -5.37 -43.31
N TYR A 350 -12.75 -5.00 -42.88
CA TYR A 350 -11.81 -4.22 -43.68
C TYR A 350 -11.45 -4.96 -44.99
N SER A 351 -11.36 -6.29 -44.94
CA SER A 351 -11.08 -7.14 -46.11
C SER A 351 -12.15 -7.03 -47.21
N GLU A 352 -13.38 -6.66 -46.85
CA GLU A 352 -14.47 -6.47 -47.82
C GLU A 352 -14.27 -5.23 -48.68
N THR A 353 -13.52 -4.25 -48.17
CA THR A 353 -13.16 -3.02 -48.89
C THR A 353 -11.72 -3.04 -49.41
N ALA A 354 -10.99 -4.13 -49.17
CA ALA A 354 -9.54 -4.19 -49.41
C ALA A 354 -9.15 -4.09 -50.89
N SER A 355 -10.03 -4.45 -51.82
CA SER A 355 -9.79 -4.27 -53.26
C SER A 355 -9.58 -2.81 -53.69
N TYR A 356 -9.90 -1.84 -52.82
CA TYR A 356 -9.73 -0.41 -53.06
C TYR A 356 -8.54 0.20 -52.30
N HIS A 357 -7.77 -0.59 -51.54
CA HIS A 357 -6.64 -0.13 -50.74
C HIS A 357 -5.32 -0.58 -51.36
N GLU A 358 -4.29 0.27 -51.27
CA GLU A 358 -2.93 -0.06 -51.69
C GLU A 358 -2.30 -1.11 -50.75
N PRO A 359 -1.38 -1.96 -51.25
CA PRO A 359 -0.70 -2.98 -50.43
C PRO A 359 -0.05 -2.41 -49.16
N GLU A 360 0.63 -1.27 -49.25
CA GLU A 360 1.27 -0.64 -48.09
C GLU A 360 0.25 -0.26 -47.00
N LYS A 361 -0.98 0.08 -47.41
CA LYS A 361 -2.06 0.44 -46.49
C LYS A 361 -2.59 -0.79 -45.74
N VAL A 362 -2.69 -1.93 -46.43
CA VAL A 362 -3.07 -3.20 -45.80
C VAL A 362 -2.00 -3.64 -44.80
N GLU A 363 -0.73 -3.56 -45.18
CA GLU A 363 0.39 -3.86 -44.28
C GLU A 363 0.40 -2.96 -43.04
N LEU A 364 0.19 -1.64 -43.23
CA LEU A 364 0.14 -0.67 -42.14
C LEU A 364 -1.00 -0.97 -41.14
N VAL A 365 -2.15 -1.44 -41.61
CA VAL A 365 -3.27 -1.84 -40.73
C VAL A 365 -2.93 -3.08 -39.92
N PHE A 366 -2.31 -4.11 -40.53
CA PHE A 366 -1.87 -5.31 -39.81
C PHE A 366 -0.76 -5.00 -38.81
N ASN A 367 0.27 -4.27 -39.23
CA ASN A 367 1.35 -3.83 -38.34
C ASN A 367 0.81 -2.94 -37.19
N GLY A 368 -0.16 -2.07 -37.47
CA GLY A 368 -0.85 -1.30 -36.45
C GLY A 368 -1.61 -2.16 -35.45
N ALA A 369 -2.27 -3.23 -35.91
CA ALA A 369 -2.95 -4.19 -35.04
C ALA A 369 -1.97 -4.98 -34.16
N ILE A 370 -0.85 -5.43 -34.74
CA ILE A 370 0.23 -6.16 -34.03
C ILE A 370 0.87 -5.26 -32.96
N LEU A 371 1.28 -4.05 -33.34
CA LEU A 371 1.86 -3.06 -32.41
C LEU A 371 0.89 -2.74 -31.27
N PHE A 372 -0.39 -2.52 -31.60
CA PHE A 372 -1.40 -2.25 -30.60
C PHE A 372 -1.57 -3.44 -29.66
N ALA A 373 -1.72 -4.67 -30.17
CA ALA A 373 -1.88 -5.87 -29.36
C ALA A 373 -0.68 -6.14 -28.43
N ASN A 374 0.54 -6.03 -28.95
CA ASN A 374 1.77 -6.19 -28.17
C ASN A 374 1.91 -5.12 -27.07
N SER A 375 1.38 -3.92 -27.26
CA SER A 375 1.39 -2.88 -26.22
C SER A 375 0.55 -3.23 -24.98
N LEU A 376 -0.37 -4.20 -25.07
CA LEU A 376 -1.37 -4.51 -24.04
C LEU A 376 -0.92 -5.56 -23.02
N ILE A 377 0.28 -6.13 -23.17
CA ILE A 377 0.79 -7.22 -22.33
C ILE A 377 0.72 -6.87 -20.83
N GLU A 378 0.94 -5.60 -20.49
CA GLU A 378 0.96 -5.11 -19.11
C GLU A 378 -0.42 -4.65 -18.57
N LEU A 379 -1.54 -4.96 -19.24
CA LEU A 379 -2.89 -4.57 -18.82
C LEU A 379 -3.65 -5.64 -18.03
N GLY A 380 -2.99 -6.72 -17.62
CA GLY A 380 -3.64 -7.83 -16.91
C GLY A 380 -4.20 -7.46 -15.53
N ASP A 381 -3.87 -6.28 -15.03
CA ASP A 381 -4.35 -5.72 -13.77
C ASP A 381 -5.76 -5.13 -13.85
N LEU A 382 -6.33 -4.93 -15.05
CA LEU A 382 -7.60 -4.23 -15.26
C LEU A 382 -8.67 -5.12 -15.89
N ASN A 383 -9.93 -4.92 -15.48
CA ASN A 383 -11.06 -5.49 -16.20
C ASN A 383 -11.57 -4.55 -17.31
N LYS A 384 -12.43 -5.07 -18.20
CA LYS A 384 -12.98 -4.32 -19.35
C LYS A 384 -13.65 -2.99 -18.97
N ALA A 385 -14.36 -2.95 -17.85
CA ALA A 385 -15.07 -1.74 -17.42
C ALA A 385 -14.10 -0.66 -16.91
N GLU A 386 -13.09 -1.07 -16.14
CA GLU A 386 -12.07 -0.17 -15.60
C GLU A 386 -11.25 0.47 -16.72
N ILE A 387 -10.78 -0.32 -17.68
CA ILE A 387 -9.96 0.20 -18.78
C ILE A 387 -10.75 1.11 -19.73
N ASN A 388 -12.03 0.79 -19.98
CA ASN A 388 -12.89 1.67 -20.77
C ASN A 388 -13.12 3.01 -20.05
N GLN A 389 -13.36 3.01 -18.74
CA GLN A 389 -13.49 4.25 -17.96
C GLN A 389 -12.20 5.07 -17.95
N PHE A 390 -11.04 4.41 -17.85
CA PHE A 390 -9.74 5.07 -17.97
C PHE A 390 -9.58 5.76 -19.33
N ILE A 391 -9.87 5.06 -20.44
CA ILE A 391 -9.79 5.62 -21.80
C ILE A 391 -10.77 6.78 -21.99
N ILE A 392 -12.01 6.67 -21.49
CA ILE A 392 -13.01 7.76 -21.55
C ILE A 392 -12.47 9.01 -20.85
N LYS A 393 -11.93 8.88 -19.64
CA LYS A 393 -11.37 10.01 -18.90
C LYS A 393 -10.16 10.59 -19.61
N ARG A 394 -9.21 9.75 -20.02
CA ARG A 394 -7.96 10.17 -20.68
C ARG A 394 -8.19 10.86 -22.02
N SER A 395 -9.20 10.44 -22.78
CA SER A 395 -9.56 11.00 -24.09
C SER A 395 -10.51 12.19 -24.02
N LYS A 396 -10.98 12.59 -22.82
CA LYS A 396 -12.07 13.56 -22.64
C LYS A 396 -13.33 13.14 -23.43
N SER A 397 -13.70 11.87 -23.31
CA SER A 397 -14.85 11.22 -23.97
C SER A 397 -14.78 11.11 -25.51
N LYS A 398 -13.63 11.40 -26.14
CA LYS A 398 -13.45 11.20 -27.59
C LYS A 398 -13.40 9.72 -27.97
N VAL A 399 -12.93 8.87 -27.06
CA VAL A 399 -12.75 7.44 -27.24
C VAL A 399 -13.40 6.72 -26.05
N ARG A 400 -14.16 5.64 -26.31
CA ARG A 400 -14.99 5.00 -25.28
C ARG A 400 -14.54 3.61 -24.86
N SER A 401 -13.67 2.97 -25.64
CA SER A 401 -13.20 1.61 -25.40
C SER A 401 -11.78 1.39 -25.90
N LEU A 402 -11.16 0.28 -25.50
CA LEU A 402 -9.88 -0.18 -26.06
C LEU A 402 -9.93 -0.30 -27.59
N PHE A 403 -11.06 -0.77 -28.13
CA PHE A 403 -11.21 -0.92 -29.57
C PHE A 403 -11.42 0.42 -30.29
N ASP A 404 -12.12 1.37 -29.68
CA ASP A 404 -12.18 2.74 -30.22
C ASP A 404 -10.80 3.42 -30.18
N LEU A 405 -9.98 3.11 -29.16
CA LEU A 405 -8.62 3.62 -29.04
C LEU A 405 -7.74 3.06 -30.16
N TYR A 406 -7.85 1.75 -30.44
CA TYR A 406 -7.20 1.12 -31.58
C TYR A 406 -7.58 1.80 -32.90
N LYS A 407 -8.86 2.09 -33.14
CA LYS A 407 -9.29 2.82 -34.35
C LYS A 407 -8.67 4.22 -34.44
N ALA A 408 -8.63 4.95 -33.33
CA ALA A 408 -8.00 6.26 -33.28
C ALA A 408 -6.48 6.17 -33.50
N PHE A 409 -5.85 5.12 -33.00
CA PHE A 409 -4.43 4.82 -33.20
C PHE A 409 -4.12 4.54 -34.68
N LEU A 410 -4.93 3.72 -35.36
CA LEU A 410 -4.79 3.46 -36.79
C LEU A 410 -4.79 4.75 -37.62
N VAL A 411 -5.71 5.68 -37.34
CA VAL A 411 -5.76 6.99 -38.02
C VAL A 411 -4.49 7.81 -37.79
N LYS A 412 -3.83 7.64 -36.65
CA LYS A 412 -2.60 8.38 -36.31
C LYS A 412 -1.36 7.79 -36.97
N ILE A 413 -1.24 6.47 -37.02
CA ILE A 413 -0.09 5.82 -37.66
C ILE A 413 -0.06 6.03 -39.18
N GLU A 414 -1.22 6.24 -39.82
CA GLU A 414 -1.30 6.67 -41.23
C GLU A 414 -0.59 8.02 -41.45
N ILE A 415 -0.50 8.87 -40.42
CA ILE A 415 0.16 10.19 -40.50
C ILE A 415 1.63 10.08 -40.08
N ARG A 416 1.90 9.35 -39.00
CA ARG A 416 3.25 9.21 -38.42
C ARG A 416 3.31 7.96 -37.52
N MET A 417 4.36 7.16 -37.66
CA MET A 417 4.60 6.01 -36.76
C MET A 417 4.95 6.43 -35.32
N PRO A 418 4.71 5.57 -34.32
CA PRO A 418 5.26 5.74 -32.97
C PRO A 418 6.79 5.88 -33.01
N LEU A 419 7.36 6.60 -32.04
CA LEU A 419 8.81 6.80 -31.97
C LEU A 419 9.54 5.51 -31.54
N SER A 420 8.92 4.73 -30.66
CA SER A 420 9.45 3.43 -30.23
C SER A 420 9.05 2.34 -31.24
N PRO A 421 9.97 1.43 -31.62
CA PRO A 421 9.62 0.27 -32.43
C PRO A 421 8.68 -0.70 -31.69
N ASP A 422 8.79 -0.79 -30.37
CA ASP A 422 7.95 -1.61 -29.50
C ASP A 422 7.25 -0.72 -28.46
N PRO A 423 6.19 0.02 -28.83
CA PRO A 423 5.55 0.97 -27.94
C PRO A 423 4.74 0.27 -26.85
N ASN A 424 4.91 0.71 -25.60
CA ASN A 424 4.03 0.29 -24.51
C ASN A 424 2.66 1.01 -24.58
N PHE A 425 1.71 0.58 -23.76
CA PHE A 425 0.35 1.14 -23.77
C PHE A 425 0.29 2.66 -23.53
N ASP A 426 1.15 3.19 -22.67
CA ASP A 426 1.19 4.63 -22.37
C ASP A 426 1.74 5.44 -23.57
N GLU A 427 2.72 4.90 -24.28
CA GLU A 427 3.23 5.46 -25.54
C GLU A 427 2.17 5.47 -26.64
N ILE A 428 1.38 4.39 -26.76
CA ILE A 428 0.21 4.34 -27.66
C ILE A 428 -0.80 5.43 -27.29
N LEU A 429 -1.10 5.63 -26.01
CA LEU A 429 -2.01 6.68 -25.55
C LEU A 429 -1.50 8.08 -25.88
N ILE A 430 -0.21 8.35 -25.63
CA ILE A 430 0.40 9.65 -25.91
C ILE A 430 0.46 9.92 -27.41
N HIS A 431 0.83 8.92 -28.20
CA HIS A 431 0.86 9.01 -29.65
C HIS A 431 -0.54 9.30 -30.22
N THR A 432 -1.55 8.59 -29.71
CA THR A 432 -2.92 8.66 -30.23
C THR A 432 -3.65 9.91 -29.76
N LEU A 433 -3.62 10.19 -28.46
CA LEU A 433 -4.43 11.21 -27.79
C LEU A 433 -3.64 12.49 -27.44
N GLY A 434 -2.32 12.48 -27.61
CA GLY A 434 -1.42 13.56 -27.18
C GLY A 434 -0.96 13.42 -25.73
N ARG A 435 0.04 14.24 -25.36
CA ARG A 435 0.51 14.34 -23.98
C ARG A 435 -0.66 14.71 -23.07
N TYR A 436 -0.67 14.12 -21.87
CA TYR A 436 -1.65 14.50 -20.87
C TYR A 436 -1.24 15.86 -20.32
N ASP A 437 -1.86 16.93 -20.81
CA ASP A 437 -1.61 18.30 -20.31
C ASP A 437 -2.21 18.54 -18.91
N GLY A 438 -2.70 17.49 -18.25
CA GLY A 438 -3.51 17.62 -17.05
C GLY A 438 -4.88 18.26 -17.32
N PRO A 439 -5.72 18.34 -16.30
CA PRO A 439 -6.85 19.26 -16.31
C PRO A 439 -6.34 20.71 -16.36
N LYS A 440 -6.64 21.45 -17.43
CA LYS A 440 -6.40 22.92 -17.53
C LYS A 440 -7.30 23.73 -16.59
N GLU A 441 -8.44 23.14 -16.24
CA GLU A 441 -9.31 23.54 -15.15
C GLU A 441 -9.53 22.29 -14.32
N ILE A 442 -9.48 22.39 -12.98
CA ILE A 442 -9.75 21.30 -12.03
C ILE A 442 -11.26 20.93 -12.13
N GLU A 443 -11.70 20.46 -13.29
CA GLU A 443 -13.04 19.94 -13.50
C GLU A 443 -13.02 18.45 -13.22
N ARG A 444 -13.28 18.13 -11.95
CA ARG A 444 -13.97 16.91 -11.44
C ARG A 444 -13.62 15.59 -12.13
N GLY A 445 -12.34 15.39 -12.42
CA GLY A 445 -11.76 14.10 -12.73
C GLY A 445 -11.31 13.37 -11.47
N GLY A 446 -12.22 13.14 -10.52
CA GLY A 446 -12.10 12.22 -9.37
C GLY A 446 -10.72 12.11 -8.70
N LEU A 447 -10.37 13.10 -7.89
CA LEU A 447 -9.34 12.92 -6.87
C LEU A 447 -9.84 11.87 -5.85
N ILE A 448 -9.00 10.91 -5.47
CA ILE A 448 -9.34 9.88 -4.46
C ILE A 448 -9.87 10.52 -3.17
N HIS A 449 -9.30 11.65 -2.76
CA HIS A 449 -9.76 12.40 -1.60
C HIS A 449 -11.11 13.09 -1.80
N ASP A 450 -11.42 13.60 -3.00
CA ASP A 450 -12.74 14.19 -3.30
C ASP A 450 -13.84 13.14 -3.26
N LEU A 451 -13.54 11.90 -3.69
CA LEU A 451 -14.50 10.78 -3.62
C LEU A 451 -14.83 10.38 -2.18
N LEU A 452 -13.94 10.69 -1.24
CA LEU A 452 -14.04 10.28 0.16
C LEU A 452 -14.42 11.40 1.13
N ALA A 453 -14.68 12.61 0.61
CA ALA A 453 -14.96 13.80 1.42
C ALA A 453 -16.11 13.58 2.43
N ASP A 454 -17.15 12.84 2.02
CA ASP A 454 -18.32 12.52 2.85
C ASP A 454 -18.10 11.34 3.82
N PHE A 455 -16.94 10.68 3.77
CA PHE A 455 -16.65 9.44 4.48
C PHE A 455 -15.55 9.58 5.53
N HIS A 456 -15.05 10.80 5.80
CA HIS A 456 -13.96 11.05 6.75
C HIS A 456 -14.22 10.60 8.19
N GLU A 457 -15.49 10.57 8.63
CA GLU A 457 -15.87 10.08 9.97
C GLU A 457 -16.00 8.56 10.04
N GLU A 458 -16.27 7.90 8.91
CA GLU A 458 -16.45 6.44 8.84
C GLU A 458 -15.15 5.71 8.47
N ILE A 459 -14.23 6.38 7.76
CA ILE A 459 -12.98 5.81 7.25
C ILE A 459 -11.81 6.70 7.69
N PRO A 460 -11.14 6.39 8.81
CA PRO A 460 -10.10 7.26 9.39
C PRO A 460 -8.94 7.59 8.43
N LEU A 461 -8.49 6.59 7.64
CA LEU A 461 -7.45 6.75 6.62
C LEU A 461 -7.83 7.75 5.51
N ALA A 462 -9.12 7.96 5.26
CA ALA A 462 -9.58 8.93 4.27
C ALA A 462 -9.25 10.37 4.67
N LYS A 463 -9.34 10.69 5.97
CA LYS A 463 -9.00 12.03 6.49
C LYS A 463 -7.50 12.31 6.34
N GLU A 464 -6.66 11.33 6.69
CA GLU A 464 -5.21 11.46 6.51
C GLU A 464 -4.85 11.60 5.03
N HIS A 465 -5.41 10.74 4.17
CA HIS A 465 -5.24 10.83 2.72
C HIS A 465 -5.65 12.19 2.16
N ALA A 466 -6.81 12.72 2.58
CA ALA A 466 -7.30 14.02 2.16
C ALA A 466 -6.36 15.16 2.57
N ASN A 467 -5.83 15.14 3.78
CA ASN A 467 -4.88 16.17 4.25
C ASN A 467 -3.60 16.19 3.41
N TRP A 468 -3.03 15.02 3.10
CA TRP A 468 -1.85 14.91 2.23
C TRP A 468 -2.16 15.28 0.77
N GLY A 469 -3.25 14.74 0.23
CA GLY A 469 -3.69 14.97 -1.15
C GLY A 469 -4.02 16.44 -1.42
N LYS A 470 -4.65 17.13 -0.46
CA LYS A 470 -4.96 18.56 -0.54
C LYS A 470 -3.71 19.44 -0.43
N ALA A 471 -2.76 19.07 0.43
CA ALA A 471 -1.51 19.81 0.56
C ALA A 471 -0.74 19.84 -0.77
N LEU A 472 -0.56 18.67 -1.40
CA LEU A 472 0.14 18.58 -2.68
C LEU A 472 -0.60 19.24 -3.85
N SER A 473 -1.94 19.15 -3.87
CA SER A 473 -2.76 19.75 -4.93
C SER A 473 -2.76 21.28 -4.88
N GLU A 474 -2.48 21.86 -3.73
CA GLU A 474 -2.32 23.30 -3.59
C GLU A 474 -0.86 23.78 -3.75
N ILE A 475 0.12 23.02 -3.26
CA ILE A 475 1.52 23.46 -3.23
C ILE A 475 2.21 23.33 -4.58
N ILE A 476 2.06 22.18 -5.26
CA ILE A 476 2.79 21.92 -6.50
C ILE A 476 2.39 22.90 -7.62
N PRO A 477 1.09 23.17 -7.89
CA PRO A 477 0.71 24.12 -8.92
C PRO A 477 1.28 25.53 -8.70
N ARG A 478 1.32 26.00 -7.44
CA ARG A 478 1.91 27.32 -7.12
C ARG A 478 3.39 27.41 -7.49
N PHE A 479 4.14 26.31 -7.38
CA PHE A 479 5.51 26.27 -7.90
C PHE A 479 5.52 26.25 -9.43
N LEU A 480 4.65 25.46 -10.07
CA LEU A 480 4.55 25.41 -11.52
C LEU A 480 4.14 26.76 -12.15
N ASP A 481 3.50 27.66 -11.41
CA ASP A 481 3.18 29.02 -11.86
C ASP A 481 4.40 29.95 -11.91
N ILE A 482 5.39 29.76 -11.03
CA ILE A 482 6.54 30.67 -10.87
C ILE A 482 7.83 30.17 -11.51
N LEU A 483 7.90 28.87 -11.85
CA LEU A 483 9.05 28.22 -12.47
C LEU A 483 9.21 28.41 -13.99
N PRO A 484 8.16 28.68 -14.82
CA PRO A 484 8.32 28.81 -16.25
C PRO A 484 9.28 29.93 -16.63
N ASN A 485 10.30 29.59 -17.40
CA ASN A 485 11.25 30.55 -17.95
C ASN A 485 11.65 30.11 -19.38
N PRO A 486 11.27 30.88 -20.43
CA PRO A 486 11.59 30.54 -21.82
C PRO A 486 13.09 30.36 -22.08
N GLU A 487 13.95 31.09 -21.36
CA GLU A 487 15.39 30.94 -21.45
C GLU A 487 15.86 29.62 -20.83
N GLY A 488 15.29 29.24 -19.69
CA GLY A 488 15.57 27.96 -19.03
C GLY A 488 15.19 26.75 -19.90
N ASP A 489 14.02 26.80 -20.53
CA ASP A 489 13.55 25.75 -21.44
C ASP A 489 14.49 25.61 -22.65
N ARG A 490 14.90 26.75 -23.24
CA ARG A 490 15.85 26.75 -24.36
C ARG A 490 17.22 26.19 -23.96
N ILE A 491 17.72 26.54 -22.79
CA ILE A 491 18.99 26.02 -22.27
C ILE A 491 18.88 24.50 -22.08
N LEU A 492 17.79 24.03 -21.47
CA LEU A 492 17.54 22.61 -21.24
C LEU A 492 17.49 21.83 -22.55
N ASP A 493 16.77 22.34 -23.55
CA ASP A 493 16.69 21.73 -24.88
C ASP A 493 18.06 21.70 -25.58
N PHE A 494 18.84 22.78 -25.50
CA PHE A 494 20.18 22.83 -26.10
C PHE A 494 21.19 21.91 -25.41
N LEU A 495 21.13 21.78 -24.08
CA LEU A 495 21.93 20.82 -23.34
C LEU A 495 21.54 19.39 -23.74
N TRP A 496 20.25 19.12 -23.95
CA TRP A 496 19.75 17.82 -24.39
C TRP A 496 20.17 17.45 -25.81
N GLU A 497 20.22 18.45 -26.71
CA GLU A 497 20.66 18.26 -28.09
C GLU A 497 22.18 18.24 -28.26
N ASN A 498 22.97 18.40 -27.18
CA ASN A 498 24.42 18.60 -27.20
C ASN A 498 24.84 19.81 -28.08
N LYS A 499 24.00 20.86 -28.09
CA LYS A 499 24.24 22.11 -28.84
C LYS A 499 24.63 23.28 -27.93
N PHE A 500 24.63 23.08 -26.61
CA PHE A 500 25.02 24.12 -25.68
C PHE A 500 26.55 24.31 -25.69
N PRO A 501 27.07 25.56 -25.70
CA PRO A 501 28.51 25.80 -25.73
C PRO A 501 29.24 25.19 -24.51
N GLU A 502 30.20 24.29 -24.75
CA GLU A 502 30.94 23.58 -23.68
C GLU A 502 31.76 24.51 -22.78
N ASP A 503 32.24 25.62 -23.34
CA ASP A 503 33.00 26.65 -22.64
C ASP A 503 32.16 27.37 -21.57
N GLN A 504 30.84 27.38 -21.70
CA GLN A 504 29.90 27.94 -20.71
C GLN A 504 29.47 26.93 -19.61
N ILE A 505 29.92 25.68 -19.73
CA ILE A 505 29.66 24.60 -18.78
C ILE A 505 30.88 24.44 -17.86
N GLN A 506 30.61 24.27 -16.57
CA GLN A 506 31.61 23.91 -15.56
C GLN A 506 32.36 22.63 -15.96
N GLU A 507 33.70 22.68 -15.95
CA GLU A 507 34.58 21.64 -16.51
C GLU A 507 34.27 20.22 -15.99
N LYS A 508 34.04 20.09 -14.68
CA LYS A 508 33.68 18.82 -14.01
C LYS A 508 32.37 18.17 -14.46
N TYR A 509 31.52 18.88 -15.21
CA TYR A 509 30.21 18.38 -15.67
C TYR A 509 30.14 18.15 -17.19
N ARG A 510 31.17 18.54 -17.96
CA ARG A 510 31.18 18.40 -19.44
C ARG A 510 31.00 16.94 -19.88
N GLU A 511 31.80 16.02 -19.35
CA GLU A 511 31.71 14.59 -19.67
C GLU A 511 30.38 13.96 -19.23
N LYS A 512 29.82 14.40 -18.09
CA LYS A 512 28.54 13.88 -17.56
C LYS A 512 27.35 14.30 -18.42
N LEU A 513 27.42 15.45 -19.08
CA LEU A 513 26.37 15.95 -19.98
C LEU A 513 26.45 15.30 -21.36
N ALA A 514 27.66 15.05 -21.88
CA ALA A 514 27.85 14.35 -23.15
C ALA A 514 27.29 12.91 -23.16
N GLY A 515 27.20 12.27 -21.99
CA GLY A 515 26.70 10.90 -21.79
C GLY A 515 25.20 10.75 -21.48
N ILE A 516 24.35 11.74 -21.82
CA ILE A 516 22.90 11.66 -21.60
C ILE A 516 22.23 10.86 -22.76
N PRO A 517 21.76 9.62 -22.56
CA PRO A 517 21.05 8.86 -23.58
C PRO A 517 19.62 9.40 -23.73
N ARG A 518 19.15 9.43 -24.97
CA ARG A 518 17.94 10.15 -25.40
C ARG A 518 16.62 9.43 -25.12
N GLU A 519 16.60 8.27 -24.46
CA GLU A 519 15.56 7.26 -24.78
C GLU A 519 14.84 6.55 -23.63
N LYS A 520 15.00 6.86 -22.33
CA LYS A 520 14.17 6.22 -21.27
C LYS A 520 13.71 7.16 -20.15
N GLU A 521 12.39 7.28 -20.00
CA GLU A 521 11.67 8.19 -19.09
C GLU A 521 12.00 7.98 -17.60
N LYS A 522 12.26 6.74 -17.16
CA LYS A 522 12.68 6.45 -15.76
C LYS A 522 14.11 6.91 -15.45
N THR A 523 15.03 6.85 -16.42
CA THR A 523 16.41 7.30 -16.25
C THR A 523 16.53 8.82 -16.37
N PHE A 524 15.53 9.46 -16.99
CA PHE A 524 15.44 10.89 -17.21
C PHE A 524 15.27 11.66 -15.89
N THR A 525 14.27 11.33 -15.08
CA THR A 525 13.99 12.06 -13.83
C THR A 525 15.18 12.04 -12.86
N PHE A 526 15.82 10.88 -12.66
CA PHE A 526 17.02 10.76 -11.79
C PHE A 526 18.19 11.62 -12.28
N ARG A 527 18.37 11.76 -13.59
CA ARG A 527 19.42 12.62 -14.17
C ARG A 527 19.08 14.10 -14.03
N LEU A 528 17.81 14.49 -14.19
CA LEU A 528 17.36 15.86 -13.94
C LEU A 528 17.63 16.29 -12.48
N PHE A 529 17.46 15.39 -11.50
CA PHE A 529 17.80 15.68 -10.11
C PHE A 529 19.28 15.96 -9.88
N ASN A 530 20.16 15.20 -10.52
CA ASN A 530 21.61 15.43 -10.43
C ASN A 530 22.01 16.77 -11.04
N LEU A 531 21.32 17.22 -12.09
CA LEU A 531 21.52 18.54 -12.69
C LEU A 531 20.93 19.65 -11.84
N LEU A 532 19.77 19.41 -11.20
CA LEU A 532 19.10 20.39 -10.34
C LEU A 532 19.93 20.74 -9.10
N THR A 533 20.65 19.78 -8.53
CA THR A 533 21.38 19.94 -7.26
C THR A 533 22.67 20.74 -7.36
N ASN A 534 23.21 20.94 -8.56
CA ASN A 534 24.53 21.50 -8.78
C ASN A 534 24.47 22.74 -9.67
N GLN A 535 25.41 23.67 -9.51
CA GLN A 535 25.62 24.72 -10.50
C GLN A 535 26.33 24.10 -11.71
N ILE A 536 25.62 24.02 -12.83
CA ILE A 536 26.08 23.40 -14.07
C ILE A 536 26.73 24.43 -14.99
N LEU A 537 26.19 25.64 -15.01
CA LEU A 537 26.67 26.72 -15.88
C LEU A 537 27.57 27.71 -15.12
N LEU A 538 28.52 28.31 -15.84
CA LEU A 538 29.38 29.37 -15.30
C LEU A 538 28.57 30.63 -14.95
N ASP A 539 27.56 30.94 -15.77
CA ASP A 539 26.66 32.08 -15.55
C ASP A 539 25.53 31.71 -14.56
N GLU A 540 25.54 32.36 -13.40
CA GLU A 540 24.58 32.12 -12.32
C GLU A 540 23.12 32.41 -12.72
N THR A 541 22.89 33.37 -13.63
CA THR A 541 21.54 33.74 -14.08
C THR A 541 20.96 32.69 -15.00
N LYS A 542 21.76 32.20 -15.96
CA LYS A 542 21.40 31.08 -16.83
C LYS A 542 21.25 29.78 -16.05
N ASP A 543 22.09 29.55 -15.04
CA ASP A 543 22.01 28.39 -14.16
C ASP A 543 20.73 28.41 -13.32
N LYS A 544 20.31 29.59 -12.83
CA LYS A 544 19.01 29.78 -12.18
C LYS A 544 17.85 29.49 -13.14
N ALA A 545 17.92 29.96 -14.38
CA ALA A 545 16.91 29.68 -15.40
C ALA A 545 16.80 28.18 -15.71
N LEU A 546 17.94 27.49 -15.88
CA LEU A 546 18.02 26.04 -16.05
C LEU A 546 17.44 25.29 -14.84
N THR A 547 17.76 25.71 -13.62
CA THR A 547 17.19 25.14 -12.38
C THR A 547 15.66 25.22 -12.39
N GLY A 548 15.10 26.36 -12.79
CA GLY A 548 13.67 26.56 -12.91
C GLY A 548 13.01 25.58 -13.90
N ALA A 549 13.58 25.43 -15.09
CA ALA A 549 13.09 24.51 -16.12
C ALA A 549 13.18 23.03 -15.69
N LEU A 550 14.30 22.63 -15.06
CA LEU A 550 14.49 21.29 -14.51
C LEU A 550 13.45 20.98 -13.43
N ALA A 551 13.25 21.90 -12.48
CA ALA A 551 12.26 21.73 -11.42
C ALA A 551 10.83 21.71 -11.94
N PHE A 552 10.50 22.54 -12.93
CA PHE A 552 9.19 22.53 -13.60
C PHE A 552 8.90 21.14 -14.20
N LYS A 553 9.86 20.55 -14.92
CA LYS A 553 9.72 19.20 -15.48
C LYS A 553 9.54 18.13 -14.40
N ILE A 554 10.34 18.16 -13.33
CA ILE A 554 10.25 17.16 -12.26
C ILE A 554 8.92 17.28 -11.50
N LEU A 555 8.57 18.49 -11.05
CA LEU A 555 7.34 18.74 -10.30
C LEU A 555 6.09 18.47 -11.15
N GLY A 556 6.10 18.86 -12.43
CA GLY A 556 5.01 18.57 -13.37
C GLY A 556 4.82 17.07 -13.58
N THR A 557 5.90 16.31 -13.72
CA THR A 557 5.84 14.85 -13.86
C THR A 557 5.26 14.20 -12.60
N LEU A 558 5.73 14.59 -11.41
CA LEU A 558 5.18 14.08 -10.14
C LEU A 558 3.70 14.42 -9.97
N PHE A 559 3.31 15.64 -10.33
CA PHE A 559 1.91 16.07 -10.28
C PHE A 559 1.03 15.21 -11.18
N ILE A 560 1.46 14.99 -12.41
CA ILE A 560 0.78 14.08 -13.35
C ILE A 560 0.75 12.68 -12.75
N GLU A 561 1.84 12.13 -12.24
CA GLU A 561 1.83 10.78 -11.71
C GLU A 561 0.92 10.60 -10.49
N ILE A 562 0.76 11.62 -9.64
CA ILE A 562 -0.09 11.57 -8.43
C ILE A 562 -1.57 11.70 -8.79
N TYR A 563 -1.91 12.57 -9.75
CA TYR A 563 -3.31 12.94 -10.01
C TYR A 563 -3.84 12.52 -11.39
N GLY A 564 -2.96 12.43 -12.38
CA GLY A 564 -3.29 12.16 -13.79
C GLY A 564 -2.79 10.82 -14.34
N GLY A 565 -1.93 10.12 -13.59
CA GLY A 565 -1.26 8.90 -14.02
C GLY A 565 -2.22 7.72 -14.07
N ARG A 566 -1.87 6.71 -14.89
CA ARG A 566 -2.63 5.46 -15.04
C ARG A 566 -3.07 4.88 -13.70
N ASN A 567 -2.11 4.64 -12.80
CA ASN A 567 -2.38 4.02 -11.48
C ASN A 567 -3.31 4.86 -10.58
N ALA A 568 -3.14 6.18 -10.56
CA ALA A 568 -3.99 7.07 -9.77
C ALA A 568 -5.44 7.07 -10.29
N GLN A 569 -5.62 7.14 -11.62
CA GLN A 569 -6.95 7.09 -12.23
C GLN A 569 -7.65 5.74 -12.02
N ILE A 570 -6.91 4.64 -12.06
CA ILE A 570 -7.42 3.29 -11.79
C ILE A 570 -7.90 3.18 -10.33
N ARG A 571 -7.07 3.57 -9.36
CA ARG A 571 -7.45 3.56 -7.94
C ARG A 571 -8.70 4.40 -7.69
N GLY A 572 -8.80 5.59 -8.31
CA GLY A 572 -10.01 6.41 -8.24
C GLY A 572 -11.25 5.77 -8.87
N ILE A 573 -11.10 5.01 -9.96
CA ILE A 573 -12.21 4.23 -10.56
C ILE A 573 -12.68 3.13 -9.62
N ARG A 574 -11.76 2.32 -9.09
CA ARG A 574 -12.04 1.23 -8.14
C ARG A 574 -12.74 1.75 -6.90
N LEU A 575 -12.20 2.81 -6.32
CA LEU A 575 -12.78 3.45 -5.15
C LEU A 575 -14.22 3.92 -5.39
N ASN A 576 -14.50 4.56 -6.53
CA ASN A 576 -15.86 4.99 -6.87
C ASN A 576 -16.84 3.80 -7.03
N GLN A 577 -16.37 2.66 -7.54
CA GLN A 577 -17.19 1.44 -7.61
C GLN A 577 -17.46 0.88 -6.21
N LEU A 578 -16.42 0.73 -5.38
CA LEU A 578 -16.54 0.26 -4.00
C LEU A 578 -17.47 1.16 -3.17
N LEU A 579 -17.39 2.48 -3.32
CA LEU A 579 -18.27 3.42 -2.61
C LEU A 579 -19.73 3.31 -3.06
N LYS A 580 -19.99 3.00 -4.34
CA LYS A 580 -21.36 2.73 -4.82
C LYS A 580 -21.91 1.43 -4.26
N ASP A 581 -21.10 0.37 -4.26
CA ASP A 581 -21.48 -0.93 -3.71
C ASP A 581 -21.73 -0.85 -2.20
N ARG A 582 -20.91 -0.06 -1.51
CA ARG A 582 -21.00 0.20 -0.07
C ARG A 582 -22.34 0.83 0.32
N LYS A 583 -22.90 1.72 -0.51
CA LYS A 583 -24.18 2.40 -0.25
C LYS A 583 -25.38 1.45 -0.18
N ILE A 584 -25.30 0.30 -0.85
CA ILE A 584 -26.39 -0.68 -0.93
C ILE A 584 -26.07 -2.00 -0.22
N ALA A 585 -24.92 -2.09 0.46
CA ALA A 585 -24.45 -3.30 1.11
C ALA A 585 -25.04 -3.48 2.52
N ASN A 586 -25.17 -4.74 2.95
CA ASN A 586 -25.47 -5.10 4.33
C ASN A 586 -24.22 -4.88 5.24
N PRO A 587 -24.36 -4.87 6.58
CA PRO A 587 -23.25 -4.53 7.48
C PRO A 587 -21.98 -5.37 7.30
N GLU A 588 -22.09 -6.68 7.11
CA GLU A 588 -20.94 -7.58 6.91
C GLU A 588 -20.22 -7.31 5.58
N LYS A 589 -20.95 -7.12 4.48
CA LYS A 589 -20.36 -6.78 3.19
C LYS A 589 -19.80 -5.36 3.18
N LYS A 590 -20.40 -4.44 3.95
CA LYS A 590 -19.89 -3.07 4.15
C LYS A 590 -18.52 -3.08 4.81
N GLN A 591 -18.30 -3.94 5.80
CA GLN A 591 -17.00 -4.10 6.45
C GLN A 591 -15.91 -4.63 5.50
N ASN A 592 -16.21 -5.65 4.69
CA ASN A 592 -15.28 -6.14 3.67
C ASN A 592 -14.95 -5.08 2.60
N LEU A 593 -15.94 -4.27 2.21
CA LEU A 593 -15.72 -3.15 1.29
C LEU A 593 -14.85 -2.05 1.93
N ASP A 594 -15.02 -1.79 3.23
CA ASP A 594 -14.20 -0.81 3.97
C ASP A 594 -12.75 -1.25 4.09
N GLU A 595 -12.47 -2.54 4.27
CA GLU A 595 -11.11 -3.09 4.23
C GLU A 595 -10.46 -2.88 2.86
N HIS A 596 -11.17 -3.14 1.76
CA HIS A 596 -10.67 -2.89 0.41
C HIS A 596 -10.44 -1.39 0.13
N ILE A 597 -11.33 -0.52 0.61
CA ILE A 597 -11.16 0.94 0.50
C ILE A 597 -9.91 1.39 1.27
N ASN A 598 -9.72 0.90 2.50
CA ASN A 598 -8.53 1.22 3.30
C ASN A 598 -7.25 0.75 2.64
N HIS A 599 -7.24 -0.44 2.02
CA HIS A 599 -6.07 -0.93 1.30
C HIS A 599 -5.67 -0.02 0.12
N ILE A 600 -6.66 0.43 -0.67
CA ILE A 600 -6.43 1.40 -1.75
C ILE A 600 -5.88 2.73 -1.20
N LEU A 601 -6.43 3.19 -0.07
CA LEU A 601 -6.00 4.43 0.56
C LEU A 601 -4.57 4.33 1.09
N GLU A 602 -4.20 3.21 1.72
CA GLU A 602 -2.84 2.98 2.22
C GLU A 602 -1.80 2.97 1.10
N GLU A 603 -2.08 2.29 -0.02
CA GLU A 603 -1.16 2.25 -1.15
C GLU A 603 -0.98 3.64 -1.79
N ASP A 604 -2.08 4.38 -1.98
CA ASP A 604 -2.02 5.72 -2.56
C ASP A 604 -1.36 6.73 -1.62
N LEU A 605 -1.66 6.64 -0.32
CA LEU A 605 -1.03 7.45 0.73
C LEU A 605 0.47 7.20 0.79
N LYS A 606 0.92 5.93 0.78
CA LYS A 606 2.34 5.57 0.70
C LYS A 606 3.00 6.16 -0.54
N SER A 607 2.34 6.09 -1.70
CA SER A 607 2.83 6.68 -2.95
C SER A 607 2.96 8.21 -2.85
N ILE A 608 1.97 8.89 -2.26
CA ILE A 608 1.97 10.34 -2.03
C ILE A 608 3.10 10.74 -1.08
N GLN A 609 3.26 10.02 0.04
CA GLN A 609 4.29 10.27 1.04
C GLN A 609 5.71 10.05 0.46
N GLN A 610 5.93 8.96 -0.29
CA GLN A 610 7.20 8.70 -0.99
C GLN A 610 7.55 9.84 -1.97
N ARG A 611 6.58 10.30 -2.75
CA ARG A 611 6.79 11.43 -3.67
C ARG A 611 6.97 12.76 -2.96
N THR A 612 6.44 12.91 -1.75
CA THR A 612 6.69 14.11 -0.94
C THR A 612 8.16 14.19 -0.48
N MET A 613 8.88 13.08 -0.35
CA MET A 613 10.34 13.12 -0.10
C MET A 613 11.11 13.77 -1.26
N THR A 614 10.63 13.60 -2.49
CA THR A 614 11.19 14.29 -3.65
C THR A 614 10.96 15.81 -3.54
N ILE A 615 9.76 16.23 -3.16
CA ILE A 615 9.42 17.64 -2.96
C ILE A 615 10.28 18.25 -1.85
N ASN A 616 10.51 17.51 -0.76
CA ASN A 616 11.44 17.87 0.32
C ASN A 616 12.87 18.13 -0.20
N THR A 617 13.28 17.48 -1.29
CA THR A 617 14.60 17.70 -1.89
C THR A 617 14.62 18.92 -2.82
N ILE A 618 13.57 19.12 -3.61
CA ILE A 618 13.50 20.17 -4.64
C ILE A 618 13.25 21.55 -4.02
N VAL A 619 12.33 21.65 -3.06
CA VAL A 619 11.92 22.94 -2.45
C VAL A 619 13.11 23.70 -1.84
N PRO A 620 14.05 23.06 -1.11
CA PRO A 620 15.27 23.71 -0.65
C PRO A 620 16.16 24.26 -1.77
N ILE A 621 16.29 23.53 -2.87
CA ILE A 621 17.12 23.94 -4.02
C ILE A 621 16.49 25.16 -4.70
N LEU A 622 15.18 25.11 -4.93
CA LEU A 622 14.39 26.22 -5.45
C LEU A 622 14.50 27.46 -4.54
N SER A 623 14.39 27.25 -3.23
CA SER A 623 14.53 28.32 -2.24
C SER A 623 15.91 28.98 -2.31
N LYS A 624 16.99 28.19 -2.39
CA LYS A 624 18.36 28.72 -2.55
C LYS A 624 18.55 29.51 -3.84
N LYS A 625 17.85 29.16 -4.91
CA LYS A 625 17.90 29.86 -6.21
C LYS A 625 16.86 30.98 -6.33
N GLY A 626 16.13 31.27 -5.25
CA GLY A 626 15.22 32.40 -5.17
C GLY A 626 13.83 32.18 -5.77
N PHE A 627 13.39 30.93 -5.92
CA PHE A 627 12.02 30.59 -6.30
C PHE A 627 11.21 30.34 -5.02
N PHE A 628 10.22 31.19 -4.75
CA PHE A 628 9.43 31.15 -3.52
C PHE A 628 7.93 31.20 -3.81
N ILE A 629 7.17 30.36 -3.12
CA ILE A 629 5.72 30.46 -3.03
C ILE A 629 5.34 31.11 -1.69
N LYS A 630 4.21 31.84 -1.70
CA LYS A 630 3.67 32.53 -0.52
C LYS A 630 3.37 31.52 0.61
N THR A 631 4.04 31.64 1.75
CA THR A 631 3.99 30.69 2.89
C THR A 631 2.74 30.81 3.74
N TYR A 632 2.17 32.01 3.85
CA TYR A 632 1.10 32.29 4.79
C TYR A 632 -0.21 31.55 4.46
N ASP A 633 -0.45 31.26 3.18
CA ASP A 633 -1.59 30.43 2.74
C ASP A 633 -1.44 28.95 3.12
N ILE A 634 -0.24 28.52 3.47
CA ILE A 634 0.12 27.12 3.73
C ILE A 634 0.17 26.86 5.23
N VAL A 635 0.75 27.79 6.01
CA VAL A 635 0.84 27.68 7.48
C VAL A 635 -0.52 27.85 8.16
N THR A 636 -1.46 28.54 7.52
CA THR A 636 -2.83 28.74 8.04
C THR A 636 -3.77 27.56 7.74
N LYS A 637 -3.32 26.55 6.99
CA LYS A 637 -4.11 25.38 6.60
C LYS A 637 -3.69 24.15 7.38
N ASP A 638 -4.66 23.26 7.62
CA ASP A 638 -4.45 21.97 8.30
C ASP A 638 -3.73 20.98 7.39
N PHE A 639 -2.41 21.18 7.24
CA PHE A 639 -1.53 20.34 6.42
C PHE A 639 -0.60 19.48 7.27
N PRO A 640 -0.10 18.36 6.72
CA PRO A 640 0.87 17.53 7.40
C PRO A 640 2.09 18.33 7.86
N GLU A 641 2.50 18.13 9.12
CA GLU A 641 3.59 18.89 9.77
C GLU A 641 4.89 18.83 8.96
N LEU A 642 5.19 17.69 8.31
CA LEU A 642 6.34 17.53 7.42
C LEU A 642 6.31 18.55 6.28
N ILE A 643 5.17 18.72 5.61
CA ILE A 643 5.01 19.67 4.49
C ILE A 643 5.13 21.10 4.99
N VAL A 644 4.46 21.42 6.10
CA VAL A 644 4.55 22.74 6.72
C VAL A 644 6.01 23.06 7.03
N LYS A 645 6.74 22.16 7.69
CA LYS A 645 8.19 22.28 7.97
C LYS A 645 9.00 22.46 6.69
N ILE A 646 8.82 21.67 5.64
CA ILE A 646 9.59 21.82 4.40
C ILE A 646 9.50 23.25 3.83
N ILE A 647 8.33 23.86 3.96
CA ILE A 647 8.03 25.16 3.36
C ILE A 647 8.33 26.31 4.33
N SER A 648 8.07 26.14 5.63
CA SER A 648 8.25 27.16 6.68
C SER A 648 9.65 27.18 7.32
N TYR A 649 10.34 26.04 7.41
CA TYR A 649 11.57 25.86 8.19
C TYR A 649 12.79 26.66 7.68
N ARG A 650 12.62 27.54 6.69
CA ARG A 650 13.70 28.37 6.17
C ARG A 650 13.31 29.84 5.99
N GLU A 651 12.52 30.40 6.89
CA GLU A 651 12.36 31.86 7.05
C GLU A 651 13.72 32.58 7.10
N GLU A 652 14.73 31.99 7.72
CA GLU A 652 16.10 32.52 7.72
C GLU A 652 16.74 32.54 6.32
N GLU A 653 16.46 31.59 5.42
CA GLU A 653 16.97 31.65 4.04
C GLU A 653 16.26 32.69 3.19
N ARG A 654 14.99 32.99 3.49
CA ARG A 654 14.17 33.94 2.73
C ARG A 654 14.50 35.40 3.02
N LEU A 655 15.08 35.66 4.19
CA LEU A 655 15.54 36.98 4.63
C LEU A 655 17.08 37.03 4.73
N LYS A 656 17.78 35.98 4.24
CA LYS A 656 19.23 35.84 4.40
C LYS A 656 19.99 36.99 3.75
N ASP A 657 19.44 37.53 2.66
CA ASP A 657 19.93 38.68 1.88
C ASP A 657 19.81 40.02 2.63
N ILE A 658 18.84 40.14 3.54
CA ILE A 658 18.70 41.34 4.38
C ILE A 658 19.83 41.37 5.42
N GLY A 659 20.61 42.45 5.39
CA GLY A 659 21.68 42.68 6.36
C GLY A 659 22.88 41.74 6.18
N THR A 660 23.13 41.28 4.94
CA THR A 660 24.33 40.48 4.60
C THR A 660 25.61 41.29 4.80
N GLU A 661 25.55 42.60 4.62
CA GLU A 661 26.62 43.55 4.88
C GLU A 661 27.16 43.47 6.32
N TYR A 662 26.31 43.09 7.28
CA TYR A 662 26.64 42.92 8.70
C TYR A 662 27.09 41.49 9.05
N LYS A 663 27.00 40.54 8.11
CA LYS A 663 27.34 39.12 8.29
C LYS A 663 28.75 38.84 7.76
N LYS A 664 29.78 39.42 8.36
CA LYS A 664 31.18 39.12 8.00
C LYS A 664 31.56 37.69 8.40
N SER A 665 32.30 36.99 7.52
CA SER A 665 32.86 35.67 7.82
C SER A 665 34.12 35.80 8.67
N GLY A 666 33.99 35.61 9.97
CA GLY A 666 35.17 35.50 10.85
C GLY A 666 34.88 36.06 12.22
N PHE A 667 34.74 35.17 13.20
CA PHE A 667 34.96 35.43 14.64
C PHE A 667 34.96 34.12 15.46
N THR A 668 34.79 32.95 14.84
CA THR A 668 34.81 31.66 15.55
C THR A 668 36.19 31.29 16.08
N GLY A 669 37.27 31.71 15.41
CA GLY A 669 38.65 31.42 15.83
C GLY A 669 39.13 32.19 17.07
N GLU A 670 38.68 33.44 17.25
CA GLU A 670 39.13 34.31 18.36
C GLU A 670 38.25 34.21 19.62
N LEU A 671 36.98 33.79 19.48
CA LEU A 671 36.03 33.75 20.59
C LEU A 671 36.31 32.61 21.58
N ILE A 672 36.69 31.43 21.08
CA ILE A 672 37.00 30.27 21.94
C ILE A 672 38.18 30.56 22.87
N PRO A 673 39.33 31.10 22.41
CA PRO A 673 40.43 31.50 23.28
C PRO A 673 40.04 32.57 24.32
N LEU A 674 39.23 33.57 23.94
CA LEU A 674 38.83 34.65 24.85
C LEU A 674 37.91 34.16 25.98
N VAL A 675 36.90 33.36 25.63
CA VAL A 675 35.97 32.76 26.60
C VAL A 675 36.73 31.79 27.51
N ASN A 676 37.57 30.93 26.95
CA ASN A 676 38.40 30.00 27.73
C ASN A 676 39.38 30.74 28.65
N GLY A 677 40.00 31.82 28.17
CA GLY A 677 40.90 32.65 28.98
C GLY A 677 40.18 33.30 30.16
N PHE A 678 38.98 33.86 29.94
CA PHE A 678 38.18 34.45 31.01
C PHE A 678 37.70 33.40 32.03
N LEU A 679 37.22 32.24 31.56
CA LEU A 679 36.80 31.12 32.41
C LEU A 679 37.96 30.56 33.22
N GLN A 680 39.17 30.47 32.65
CA GLN A 680 40.37 30.04 33.38
C GLN A 680 40.69 31.01 34.54
N LYS A 681 40.52 32.33 34.35
CA LYS A 681 40.75 33.31 35.42
C LYS A 681 39.64 33.22 36.49
N LEU A 682 38.39 32.98 36.09
CA LEU A 682 37.29 32.69 37.01
C LEU A 682 37.48 31.36 37.76
N ASP A 683 38.11 30.35 37.15
CA ASP A 683 38.48 29.11 37.83
C ASP A 683 39.47 29.35 38.97
N TYR A 684 40.39 30.30 38.84
CA TYR A 684 41.26 30.69 39.96
C TYR A 684 40.43 31.25 41.12
N ALA A 685 39.46 32.12 40.84
CA ALA A 685 38.55 32.64 41.86
C ALA A 685 37.71 31.53 42.51
N HIS A 686 37.21 30.57 41.74
CA HIS A 686 36.45 29.44 42.25
C HIS A 686 37.30 28.50 43.13
N ARG A 687 38.52 28.17 42.70
CA ARG A 687 39.47 27.38 43.51
C ARG A 687 39.82 28.08 44.81
N PHE A 688 40.06 29.39 44.76
CA PHE A 688 40.29 30.22 45.94
C PHE A 688 39.07 30.17 46.87
N TYR A 689 37.86 30.28 46.31
CA TYR A 689 36.64 30.27 47.09
C TYR A 689 36.41 28.95 47.84
N LYS A 690 36.48 27.84 47.11
CA LYS A 690 36.32 26.48 47.65
C LYS A 690 37.34 26.18 48.74
N LYS A 691 38.60 26.54 48.51
CA LYS A 691 39.71 26.20 49.41
C LYS A 691 39.66 26.96 50.73
N TYR A 692 39.17 28.19 50.74
CA TYR A 692 39.29 29.06 51.91
C TYR A 692 37.98 29.47 52.56
N PHE A 693 36.83 29.34 51.89
CA PHE A 693 35.53 29.74 52.47
C PHE A 693 34.56 28.58 52.71
N GLU A 694 34.68 27.45 52.01
CA GLU A 694 33.81 26.28 52.27
C GLU A 694 34.27 25.43 53.46
N GLU A 695 35.58 25.40 53.77
CA GLU A 695 36.18 24.52 54.80
C GLU A 695 36.66 25.24 56.08
N MET A 696 35.92 26.22 56.63
CA MET A 696 36.36 26.92 57.86
C MET A 696 35.45 26.73 59.08
N TYR A 697 36.03 26.19 60.15
CA TYR A 697 35.46 26.15 61.51
C TYR A 697 36.26 27.10 62.42
N SER A 698 35.61 28.19 62.85
CA SER A 698 36.09 29.28 63.74
C SER A 698 37.01 30.34 63.09
N ILE A 699 36.58 31.61 63.15
CA ILE A 699 37.27 32.81 62.63
C ILE A 699 37.37 33.83 63.79
N SER A 700 38.53 34.47 63.98
CA SER A 700 38.70 35.52 65.00
C SER A 700 37.81 36.74 64.72
N PHE A 701 37.22 37.33 65.77
CA PHE A 701 36.22 38.40 65.64
C PHE A 701 36.72 39.61 64.83
N ASP A 702 38.00 39.96 64.97
CA ASP A 702 38.64 41.06 64.23
C ASP A 702 38.83 40.77 62.73
N ALA A 703 38.99 39.50 62.36
CA ALA A 703 39.13 39.06 60.97
C ALA A 703 37.79 38.78 60.28
N GLN A 704 36.70 38.59 61.05
CA GLN A 704 35.37 38.24 60.53
C GLN A 704 34.84 39.25 59.50
N ARG A 705 34.96 40.56 59.77
CA ARG A 705 34.47 41.60 58.85
C ARG A 705 35.20 41.58 57.51
N ASN A 706 36.53 41.47 57.53
CA ASN A 706 37.36 41.41 56.32
C ASN A 706 37.11 40.12 55.53
N MET A 707 36.95 39.00 56.26
CA MET A 707 36.66 37.70 55.68
C MET A 707 35.28 37.65 55.00
N LEU A 708 34.24 38.25 55.61
CA LEU A 708 32.90 38.33 55.03
C LEU A 708 32.90 39.14 53.73
N SER A 709 33.56 40.30 53.70
CA SER A 709 33.65 41.14 52.51
C SER A 709 34.32 40.43 51.33
N LEU A 710 35.45 39.73 51.59
CA LEU A 710 36.10 38.89 50.57
C LEU A 710 35.22 37.72 50.13
N ARG A 711 34.56 37.05 51.09
CA ARG A 711 33.68 35.92 50.79
C ARG A 711 32.53 36.34 49.87
N GLU A 712 31.87 37.46 50.14
CA GLU A 712 30.77 37.98 49.32
C GLU A 712 31.24 38.30 47.90
N PHE A 713 32.39 38.96 47.76
CA PHE A 713 32.97 39.28 46.46
C PHE A 713 33.34 38.03 45.65
N PHE A 714 34.02 37.05 46.25
CA PHE A 714 34.38 35.81 45.55
C PHE A 714 33.18 34.91 45.29
N LYS A 715 32.16 34.91 46.16
CA LYS A 715 30.89 34.23 45.91
C LYS A 715 30.21 34.80 44.66
N PHE A 716 30.19 36.12 44.52
CA PHE A 716 29.68 36.78 43.31
C PHE A 716 30.45 36.35 42.04
N LEU A 717 31.78 36.20 42.10
CA LEU A 717 32.56 35.68 40.96
C LEU A 717 32.29 34.21 40.64
N VAL A 718 32.02 33.39 41.67
CA VAL A 718 31.60 31.99 41.48
C VAL A 718 30.21 31.92 40.84
N GLU A 719 29.26 32.70 41.32
CA GLU A 719 27.93 32.82 40.72
C GLU A 719 28.03 33.30 39.26
N LEU A 720 28.93 34.25 38.95
CA LEU A 720 29.19 34.68 37.58
C LEU A 720 29.72 33.53 36.70
N ARG A 721 30.66 32.73 37.22
CA ARG A 721 31.22 31.54 36.53
C ARG A 721 30.16 30.48 36.27
N GLU A 722 29.32 30.17 37.26
CA GLU A 722 28.28 29.14 37.16
C GLU A 722 27.17 29.54 36.18
N ASN A 723 26.88 30.83 36.08
CA ASN A 723 25.93 31.37 35.10
C ASN A 723 26.52 31.55 33.70
N MET A 724 27.84 31.36 33.53
CA MET A 724 28.50 31.31 32.23
C MET A 724 28.47 29.87 31.70
N ASP A 725 27.32 29.46 31.17
CA ASP A 725 27.16 28.13 30.60
C ASP A 725 27.93 28.01 29.26
N THR A 726 29.10 27.39 29.32
CA THR A 726 29.94 27.12 28.14
C THR A 726 29.21 26.33 27.07
N ILE A 727 28.21 25.52 27.41
CA ILE A 727 27.55 24.62 26.47
C ILE A 727 26.47 25.39 25.68
N GLU A 728 25.64 26.22 26.33
CA GLU A 728 24.67 27.08 25.60
C GLU A 728 25.34 28.12 24.69
N PHE A 729 26.56 28.56 25.03
CA PHE A 729 27.31 29.54 24.24
C PHE A 729 27.83 28.98 22.91
N PHE A 730 28.01 27.65 22.81
CA PHE A 730 28.53 26.97 21.62
C PHE A 730 27.51 26.02 20.95
N GLU A 731 26.44 25.57 21.64
CA GLU A 731 25.56 24.48 21.15
C GLU A 731 24.21 24.86 20.53
N TYR A 732 23.80 26.12 20.47
CA TYR A 732 22.65 26.48 19.63
C TYR A 732 23.05 27.50 18.58
N LYS A 733 22.28 27.57 17.49
CA LYS A 733 22.39 28.53 16.38
C LYS A 733 22.28 30.00 16.83
N VAL A 734 23.13 30.44 17.75
CA VAL A 734 23.52 31.83 17.94
C VAL A 734 24.30 32.14 16.68
N ALA A 735 23.63 32.73 15.70
CA ALA A 735 24.24 33.07 14.42
C ALA A 735 25.55 33.82 14.69
N ASN A 736 26.61 33.52 13.93
CA ASN A 736 27.96 34.12 14.07
C ASN A 736 27.97 35.65 14.31
N THR A 737 26.89 36.34 13.95
CA THR A 737 26.57 37.75 14.17
C THR A 737 26.36 38.20 15.62
N GLU A 738 25.92 37.35 16.54
CA GLU A 738 25.59 37.76 17.93
C GLU A 738 26.85 37.87 18.81
N HIS A 739 27.91 37.14 18.46
CA HIS A 739 29.15 37.01 19.25
C HIS A 739 29.89 38.33 19.51
N ALA A 740 29.77 39.33 18.64
CA ALA A 740 30.54 40.58 18.76
C ALA A 740 30.15 41.39 20.01
N ILE A 741 28.84 41.53 20.30
CA ILE A 741 28.36 42.23 21.51
C ILE A 741 28.79 41.49 22.77
N TYR A 742 28.72 40.16 22.75
CA TYR A 742 29.16 39.35 23.88
C TYR A 742 30.66 39.50 24.15
N ILE A 743 31.52 39.46 23.12
CA ILE A 743 32.96 39.68 23.27
C ILE A 743 33.24 41.04 23.92
N LEU A 744 32.57 42.10 23.47
CA LEU A 744 32.73 43.44 24.03
C LEU A 744 32.34 43.49 25.51
N ILE A 745 31.22 42.86 25.89
CA ILE A 745 30.78 42.75 27.28
C ILE A 745 31.78 41.97 28.14
N LEU A 746 32.31 40.85 27.65
CA LEU A 746 33.31 40.06 28.37
C LEU A 746 34.58 40.87 28.64
N LYS A 747 35.07 41.60 27.63
CA LYS A 747 36.20 42.54 27.80
C LYS A 747 35.88 43.62 28.85
N PHE A 748 34.67 44.16 28.80
CA PHE A 748 34.22 45.20 29.71
C PHE A 748 34.18 44.75 31.17
N LEU A 749 33.75 43.51 31.43
CA LEU A 749 33.71 42.91 32.76
C LEU A 749 35.08 42.43 33.26
N TYR A 750 35.97 42.01 32.36
CA TYR A 750 37.30 41.50 32.70
C TYR A 750 38.28 42.58 33.17
N ILE A 751 38.36 43.72 32.47
CA ILE A 751 39.33 44.79 32.76
C ILE A 751 39.44 45.18 34.24
N PRO A 752 38.36 45.40 35.00
CA PRO A 752 38.46 45.79 36.40
C PRO A 752 38.87 44.63 37.32
N LEU A 753 38.87 43.37 36.85
CA LEU A 753 39.20 42.18 37.64
C LEU A 753 40.67 41.75 37.54
N ILE A 754 41.45 42.33 36.63
CA ILE A 754 42.83 41.92 36.35
C ILE A 754 43.69 41.88 37.62
N ASP A 755 43.71 42.98 38.39
CA ASP A 755 44.52 43.08 39.61
C ASP A 755 44.12 42.05 40.68
N VAL A 756 42.83 41.73 40.75
CA VAL A 756 42.29 40.74 41.69
C VAL A 756 42.65 39.33 41.26
N PHE A 757 42.54 39.00 39.96
CA PHE A 757 42.93 37.69 39.45
C PHE A 757 44.44 37.45 39.60
N ASP A 758 45.28 38.45 39.33
CA ASP A 758 46.72 38.34 39.51
C ASP A 758 47.10 38.12 40.98
N THR A 759 46.48 38.88 41.89
CA THR A 759 46.70 38.72 43.33
C THR A 759 46.20 37.36 43.84
N THR A 760 45.04 36.89 43.35
CA THR A 760 44.47 35.57 43.67
C THR A 760 45.39 34.44 43.20
N ARG A 761 45.92 34.54 41.98
CA ARG A 761 46.88 33.57 41.42
C ARG A 761 48.14 33.49 42.26
N ILE A 762 48.73 34.63 42.64
CA ILE A 762 49.91 34.67 43.52
C ILE A 762 49.64 33.92 44.83
N ILE A 763 48.47 34.09 45.44
CA ILE A 763 48.11 33.41 46.70
C ILE A 763 47.98 31.90 46.50
N LEU A 764 47.29 31.47 45.43
CA LEU A 764 47.13 30.05 45.10
C LEU A 764 48.48 29.38 44.80
N ASP A 765 49.35 30.01 44.02
CA ASP A 765 50.69 29.50 43.70
C ASP A 765 51.57 29.37 44.96
N GLN A 766 51.55 30.38 45.85
CA GLN A 766 52.26 30.34 47.14
C GLN A 766 51.76 29.23 48.06
N GLN A 767 50.48 28.86 47.96
CA GLN A 767 49.89 27.80 48.73
C GLN A 767 50.16 26.41 48.12
N GLU A 768 50.07 26.23 46.80
CA GLU A 768 50.33 24.94 46.14
C GLU A 768 51.81 24.56 46.15
N TYR A 769 52.71 25.50 45.87
CA TYR A 769 54.15 25.21 45.78
C TYR A 769 54.89 25.32 47.12
N GLN A 770 54.48 26.24 48.00
CA GLN A 770 55.22 26.53 49.24
C GLN A 770 54.47 26.18 50.53
N LYS A 771 53.18 25.81 50.45
CA LYS A 771 52.30 25.51 51.61
C LYS A 771 52.26 26.61 52.69
N LYS A 772 52.49 27.88 52.32
CA LYS A 772 52.68 28.99 53.27
C LYS A 772 51.38 29.64 53.77
N ILE A 773 50.26 29.47 53.06
CA ILE A 773 48.98 30.11 53.36
C ILE A 773 47.91 29.03 53.63
N ILE A 774 47.90 28.53 54.87
CA ILE A 774 47.00 27.43 55.30
C ILE A 774 45.67 27.98 55.84
N LYS A 775 45.67 29.14 56.50
CA LYS A 775 44.45 29.76 57.05
C LYS A 775 44.42 31.28 56.79
N LEU A 776 43.37 31.76 56.11
CA LEU A 776 43.19 33.18 55.78
C LEU A 776 42.89 34.06 57.01
N ASP A 777 42.20 33.53 58.02
CA ASP A 777 41.84 34.27 59.24
C ASP A 777 43.08 34.85 59.96
N LYS A 778 44.22 34.11 59.94
CA LYS A 778 45.50 34.60 60.46
C LYS A 778 45.92 35.90 59.76
N TYR A 779 45.88 35.91 58.43
CA TYR A 779 46.43 36.97 57.58
C TYR A 779 45.44 38.13 57.34
N LEU A 780 44.19 38.01 57.81
CA LEU A 780 43.18 39.06 57.78
C LEU A 780 42.95 39.74 59.15
N SER A 781 43.63 39.26 60.20
CA SER A 781 43.58 39.79 61.56
C SER A 781 44.54 40.97 61.74
N ASN A 782 43.97 42.15 61.99
CA ASN A 782 44.76 43.35 62.31
C ASN A 782 45.54 43.18 63.61
N GLN A 783 44.95 42.49 64.60
CA GLN A 783 45.61 42.25 65.89
C GLN A 783 46.84 41.36 65.75
N LYS A 784 46.76 40.29 64.95
CA LYS A 784 47.92 39.41 64.69
C LYS A 784 49.02 40.11 63.90
N LEU A 785 48.66 41.03 62.98
CA LEU A 785 49.65 41.84 62.28
C LEU A 785 50.39 42.78 63.23
N GLU A 786 49.69 43.43 64.15
CA GLU A 786 50.31 44.29 65.16
C GLU A 786 51.21 43.50 66.11
N GLN A 787 50.77 42.32 66.56
CA GLN A 787 51.59 41.39 67.34
C GLN A 787 52.87 41.00 66.60
N LEU A 788 52.78 40.59 65.34
CA LEU A 788 53.93 40.22 64.52
C LEU A 788 54.90 41.39 64.32
N LYS A 789 54.40 42.61 64.14
CA LYS A 789 55.23 43.83 64.06
C LYS A 789 55.97 44.11 65.36
N LEU A 790 55.31 43.92 66.51
CA LEU A 790 55.94 44.06 67.82
C LEU A 790 56.99 42.97 68.07
N GLU A 791 56.71 41.72 67.70
CA GLU A 791 57.66 40.59 67.78
C GLU A 791 58.92 40.83 66.92
N ILE A 792 58.75 41.42 65.73
CA ILE A 792 59.86 41.82 64.86
C ILE A 792 60.72 42.89 65.54
N ILE A 793 60.09 43.95 66.08
CA ILE A 793 60.81 45.04 66.78
C ILE A 793 61.56 44.48 68.00
N GLU A 794 60.94 43.58 68.75
CA GLU A 794 61.56 42.95 69.92
C GLU A 794 62.72 42.01 69.51
N THR A 795 62.57 41.26 68.41
CA THR A 795 63.61 40.37 67.88
C THR A 795 64.80 41.18 67.33
N GLU A 796 64.55 42.29 66.64
CA GLU A 796 65.59 43.22 66.19
C GLU A 796 66.35 43.84 67.37
N LYS A 797 65.64 44.18 68.45
CA LYS A 797 66.26 44.68 69.68
C LYS A 797 67.13 43.61 70.35
N LYS A 798 66.65 42.36 70.46
CA LYS A 798 67.43 41.23 71.00
C LYS A 798 68.67 40.92 70.17
N ILE A 799 68.59 40.97 68.84
CA ILE A 799 69.76 40.79 67.96
C ILE A 799 70.83 41.85 68.28
N LYS A 800 70.45 43.12 68.37
CA LYS A 800 71.38 44.22 68.72
C LYS A 800 71.99 44.04 70.11
N GLU A 801 71.20 43.65 71.10
CA GLU A 801 71.70 43.38 72.46
C GLU A 801 72.72 42.22 72.49
N TYR A 802 72.51 41.14 71.73
CA TYR A 802 73.46 40.02 71.64
C TYR A 802 74.70 40.33 70.79
N GLU A 803 74.61 41.21 69.79
CA GLU A 803 75.75 41.68 68.99
C GLU A 803 76.79 42.45 69.85
N GLU A 804 76.35 43.02 70.98
CA GLU A 804 77.23 43.71 71.96
C GLU A 804 78.02 42.73 72.86
N PHE A 805 77.63 41.45 72.98
CA PHE A 805 78.32 40.42 73.78
C PHE A 805 79.26 39.55 72.92
N LYS A 806 80.57 39.64 73.16
CA LYS A 806 81.61 38.85 72.45
C LYS A 806 81.77 37.43 73.00
N ASP A 807 80.73 36.61 72.91
CA ASP A 807 80.77 35.21 73.35
C ASP A 807 80.26 34.23 72.27
N PHE A 808 80.76 33.00 72.23
CA PHE A 808 80.43 32.03 71.16
C PHE A 808 78.93 31.66 71.15
N ASP A 809 78.32 31.59 72.34
CA ASP A 809 76.89 31.31 72.54
C ASP A 809 75.97 32.46 72.04
N ALA A 810 76.51 33.69 71.92
CA ALA A 810 75.78 34.84 71.36
C ALA A 810 75.65 34.75 69.83
N SER A 811 76.66 34.24 69.12
CA SER A 811 76.63 34.10 67.65
C SER A 811 75.57 33.10 67.16
N GLN A 812 75.40 31.98 67.88
CA GLN A 812 74.38 30.98 67.54
C GLN A 812 72.96 31.51 67.82
N LYS A 813 72.78 32.29 68.90
CA LYS A 813 71.52 32.99 69.22
C LYS A 813 71.19 34.05 68.18
N ILE A 814 72.14 34.89 67.76
CA ILE A 814 71.96 35.88 66.68
C ILE A 814 71.53 35.20 65.38
N THR A 815 72.17 34.09 65.00
CA THR A 815 71.80 33.34 63.79
C THR A 815 70.36 32.83 63.85
N ASN A 816 69.93 32.31 65.01
CA ASN A 816 68.56 31.85 65.21
C ASN A 816 67.54 33.00 65.22
N TYR A 817 67.83 34.11 65.90
CA TYR A 817 66.97 35.31 65.87
C TYR A 817 66.90 35.93 64.48
N THR A 818 67.99 35.93 63.71
CA THR A 818 67.98 36.40 62.32
C THR A 818 67.13 35.50 61.43
N LYS A 819 67.15 34.18 61.65
CA LYS A 819 66.22 33.25 60.98
C LYS A 819 64.77 33.51 61.34
N PHE A 820 64.46 33.76 62.63
CA PHE A 820 63.10 34.13 63.05
C PHE A 820 62.67 35.47 62.47
N LEU A 821 63.53 36.49 62.54
CA LEU A 821 63.29 37.81 61.94
C LEU A 821 63.02 37.71 60.44
N ASN A 822 63.82 36.93 59.70
CA ASN A 822 63.60 36.72 58.27
C ASN A 822 62.32 35.92 57.99
N ARG A 823 61.93 34.98 58.85
CA ARG A 823 60.65 34.29 58.77
C ARG A 823 59.49 35.28 58.98
N ASP A 824 59.54 36.06 60.05
CA ASP A 824 58.46 36.96 60.48
C ASP A 824 58.32 38.15 59.50
N LYS A 825 59.44 38.71 58.99
CA LYS A 825 59.42 39.70 57.89
C LYS A 825 58.86 39.14 56.60
N ASN A 826 59.10 37.86 56.30
CA ASN A 826 58.46 37.21 55.15
C ASN A 826 56.97 36.92 55.40
N GLU A 827 56.54 36.70 56.65
CA GLU A 827 55.13 36.58 56.99
C GLU A 827 54.36 37.90 56.78
N ILE A 828 54.97 39.06 57.06
CA ILE A 828 54.37 40.38 56.78
C ILE A 828 54.00 40.55 55.30
N LYS A 829 54.83 40.08 54.37
CA LYS A 829 54.54 40.18 52.93
C LYS A 829 53.22 39.51 52.56
N PHE A 830 52.81 38.46 53.26
CA PHE A 830 51.51 37.81 53.04
C PHE A 830 50.34 38.62 53.58
N TYR A 831 50.52 39.32 54.71
CA TYR A 831 49.53 40.30 55.17
C TYR A 831 49.35 41.41 54.12
N ASP A 832 50.43 41.96 53.56
CA ASP A 832 50.36 43.01 52.55
C ASP A 832 49.62 42.53 51.27
N ILE A 833 49.89 41.30 50.81
CA ILE A 833 49.17 40.69 49.68
C ILE A 833 47.68 40.49 49.99
N MET A 834 47.34 40.03 51.20
CA MET A 834 45.95 39.81 51.60
C MET A 834 45.17 41.11 51.78
N PHE A 835 45.79 42.15 52.37
CA PHE A 835 45.18 43.48 52.48
C PHE A 835 45.07 44.17 51.12
N LYS A 836 46.01 43.94 50.21
CA LYS A 836 45.88 44.37 48.81
C LYS A 836 44.64 43.74 48.16
N LEU A 837 44.49 42.41 48.26
CA LEU A 837 43.30 41.71 47.74
C LEU A 837 42.00 42.26 48.34
N LEU A 838 41.97 42.50 49.65
CA LEU A 838 40.81 43.08 50.34
C LEU A 838 40.47 44.47 49.80
N ASN A 839 41.46 45.36 49.69
CA ASN A 839 41.26 46.72 49.21
C ASN A 839 40.85 46.76 47.74
N ASP A 840 41.45 45.92 46.90
CA ASP A 840 41.14 45.85 45.47
C ASP A 840 39.73 45.29 45.27
N SER A 841 39.38 44.20 45.96
CA SER A 841 38.02 43.61 45.89
C SER A 841 36.92 44.60 46.33
N ALA A 842 37.14 45.36 47.41
CA ALA A 842 36.19 46.38 47.88
C ALA A 842 35.99 47.51 46.86
N LYS A 843 37.08 48.02 46.26
CA LYS A 843 37.01 49.08 45.23
C LYS A 843 36.34 48.60 43.94
N ILE A 844 36.56 47.35 43.57
CA ILE A 844 36.10 46.79 42.30
C ILE A 844 34.63 46.34 42.39
N SER A 845 34.15 45.92 43.56
CA SER A 845 32.78 45.39 43.75
C SER A 845 31.67 46.30 43.20
N GLU A 846 31.64 47.58 43.60
CA GLU A 846 30.62 48.52 43.14
C GLU A 846 30.71 48.79 41.64
N LYS A 847 31.94 48.93 41.13
CA LYS A 847 32.21 49.15 39.70
C LYS A 847 31.82 47.94 38.85
N LEU A 848 31.99 46.72 39.36
CA LEU A 848 31.65 45.50 38.65
C LEU A 848 30.13 45.28 38.61
N LYS A 849 29.44 45.60 39.70
CA LYS A 849 27.99 45.53 39.77
C LYS A 849 27.31 46.46 38.76
N SER A 850 27.74 47.72 38.68
CA SER A 850 27.19 48.67 37.69
C SER A 850 27.48 48.25 36.25
N ARG A 851 28.69 47.73 35.97
CA ARG A 851 29.03 47.18 34.65
C ARG A 851 28.20 45.95 34.29
N LEU A 852 27.85 45.11 35.25
CA LEU A 852 27.01 43.93 35.05
C LEU A 852 25.55 44.35 34.76
N GLU A 853 25.01 45.32 35.50
CA GLU A 853 23.69 45.91 35.26
C GLU A 853 23.58 46.48 33.84
N PHE A 854 24.55 47.31 33.43
CA PHE A 854 24.69 47.80 32.05
C PHE A 854 24.72 46.66 31.02
N SER A 855 25.57 45.65 31.27
CA SER A 855 25.74 44.52 30.34
C SER A 855 24.45 43.71 30.16
N MET A 856 23.69 43.51 31.25
CA MET A 856 22.38 42.85 31.20
C MET A 856 21.36 43.66 30.39
N GLU A 857 21.34 44.97 30.55
CA GLU A 857 20.44 45.87 29.79
C GLU A 857 20.80 45.88 28.29
N LEU A 858 22.08 45.96 27.94
CA LEU A 858 22.54 45.89 26.55
C LEU A 858 22.19 44.53 25.90
N LEU A 859 22.33 43.42 26.64
CA LEU A 859 21.93 42.10 26.15
C LEU A 859 20.41 41.96 26.02
N LYS A 860 19.62 42.53 26.94
CA LYS A 860 18.15 42.57 26.81
C LYS A 860 17.74 43.32 25.53
N PHE A 861 18.41 44.43 25.24
CA PHE A 861 18.17 45.20 24.01
C PHE A 861 18.59 44.42 22.75
N SER A 862 19.77 43.81 22.75
CA SER A 862 20.21 42.93 21.65
C SER A 862 19.21 41.78 21.38
N LYS A 863 18.69 41.15 22.45
CA LYS A 863 17.66 40.11 22.35
C LYS A 863 16.33 40.63 21.80
N SER A 864 15.94 41.88 22.10
CA SER A 864 14.72 42.47 21.52
C SER A 864 14.88 42.73 20.03
N LEU A 865 16.07 43.18 19.58
CA LEU A 865 16.39 43.39 18.17
C LEU A 865 16.29 42.10 17.34
N LYS A 866 16.68 40.95 17.92
CA LYS A 866 16.56 39.63 17.28
C LYS A 866 15.12 39.28 16.88
N LYS A 867 14.12 39.75 17.65
CA LYS A 867 12.69 39.53 17.33
C LYS A 867 12.29 40.20 16.01
N ILE A 868 12.95 41.30 15.66
CA ILE A 868 12.77 42.01 14.40
C ILE A 868 13.51 41.26 13.29
N HIS A 869 14.84 41.13 13.40
CA HIS A 869 15.68 40.43 12.42
C HIS A 869 17.02 39.98 13.03
N SER A 870 17.57 38.85 12.55
CA SER A 870 18.82 38.26 13.07
C SER A 870 20.08 39.06 12.74
N SER A 871 20.04 39.97 11.77
CA SER A 871 21.18 40.85 11.44
C SER A 871 21.32 42.07 12.35
N LEU A 872 20.25 42.48 13.05
CA LEU A 872 20.26 43.70 13.86
C LEU A 872 21.20 43.63 15.08
N PRO A 873 21.37 42.48 15.77
CA PRO A 873 22.41 42.35 16.80
C PRO A 873 23.84 42.59 16.27
N ALA A 874 24.18 42.13 15.07
CA ALA A 874 25.48 42.44 14.46
C ALA A 874 25.60 43.91 14.10
N ALA A 875 24.56 44.48 13.48
CA ALA A 875 24.53 45.90 13.17
C ALA A 875 24.69 46.76 14.43
N LEU A 876 24.09 46.38 15.55
CA LEU A 876 24.26 47.07 16.83
C LEU A 876 25.73 47.14 17.25
N SER A 877 26.48 46.03 17.13
CA SER A 877 27.90 46.03 17.47
C SER A 877 28.73 46.99 16.62
N GLU A 878 28.49 47.05 15.31
CA GLU A 878 29.22 47.95 14.40
C GLU A 878 28.80 49.41 14.54
N ASN A 879 27.63 49.68 15.14
CA ASN A 879 27.04 51.02 15.27
C ASN A 879 26.93 51.50 16.72
N LEU A 880 27.64 50.89 17.67
CA LEU A 880 27.70 51.40 19.05
C LEU A 880 28.17 52.87 19.10
N GLY A 881 29.06 53.27 18.20
CA GLY A 881 29.54 54.66 18.07
C GLY A 881 28.46 55.69 17.73
N ILE A 882 27.32 55.25 17.22
CA ILE A 882 26.15 56.08 16.90
C ILE A 882 24.88 55.50 17.55
N PHE A 883 25.00 54.96 18.77
CA PHE A 883 23.90 54.29 19.47
C PHE A 883 22.62 55.14 19.54
N GLY A 884 22.74 56.46 19.68
CA GLY A 884 21.62 57.40 19.70
C GLY A 884 20.76 57.40 18.43
N ASP A 885 21.38 57.13 17.27
CA ASP A 885 20.71 57.13 15.96
C ASP A 885 20.41 55.71 15.45
N PHE A 886 20.57 54.69 16.31
CA PHE A 886 20.39 53.29 15.90
C PHE A 886 18.95 52.96 15.47
N SER A 887 17.97 53.80 15.83
CA SER A 887 16.59 53.73 15.34
C SER A 887 16.53 53.75 13.80
N GLN A 888 17.42 54.49 13.13
CA GLN A 888 17.50 54.53 11.67
C GLN A 888 17.87 53.16 11.07
N LYS A 889 18.75 52.40 11.73
CA LYS A 889 19.12 51.03 11.31
C LYS A 889 17.98 50.04 11.51
N ILE A 890 17.16 50.25 12.55
CA ILE A 890 15.92 49.48 12.72
C ILE A 890 14.97 49.79 11.56
N ASP A 891 14.79 51.06 11.19
CA ASP A 891 13.92 51.49 10.10
C ASP A 891 14.36 50.97 8.73
N GLU A 892 15.66 51.03 8.42
CA GLU A 892 16.23 50.45 7.19
C GLU A 892 15.88 48.96 7.04
N ILE A 893 15.96 48.19 8.13
CA ILE A 893 15.63 46.76 8.12
C ILE A 893 14.11 46.56 8.02
N VAL A 894 13.30 47.37 8.69
CA VAL A 894 11.84 47.30 8.62
C VAL A 894 11.33 47.61 7.21
N GLU A 895 11.89 48.61 6.51
CA GLU A 895 11.54 48.89 5.11
C GLU A 895 11.95 47.73 4.19
N LYS A 896 13.14 47.14 4.35
CA LYS A 896 13.52 45.91 3.62
C LYS A 896 12.54 44.76 3.91
N LEU A 897 12.08 44.60 5.14
CA LEU A 897 11.07 43.58 5.51
C LEU A 897 9.69 43.90 4.89
N LYS A 898 9.32 45.17 4.78
CA LYS A 898 8.09 45.64 4.14
C LYS A 898 8.10 45.41 2.63
N GLU A 899 9.24 45.57 1.97
CA GLU A 899 9.43 45.18 0.57
C GLU A 899 9.22 43.67 0.39
N LYS A 900 9.79 42.84 1.29
CA LYS A 900 9.59 41.38 1.28
C LYS A 900 8.15 40.97 1.58
N SER A 901 7.45 41.73 2.44
CA SER A 901 6.01 41.55 2.68
C SER A 901 5.19 41.87 1.42
N SER A 902 5.52 42.97 0.75
CA SER A 902 4.87 43.40 -0.50
C SER A 902 5.10 42.41 -1.65
N SER A 903 6.27 41.75 -1.69
CA SER A 903 6.57 40.67 -2.63
C SER A 903 6.01 39.29 -2.22
N GLY A 904 5.28 39.20 -1.09
CA GLY A 904 4.65 37.98 -0.61
C GLY A 904 5.58 36.94 0.03
N ILE A 905 6.83 37.33 0.33
CA ILE A 905 7.84 36.47 0.97
C ILE A 905 7.62 36.39 2.48
N LEU A 906 7.21 37.49 3.10
CA LEU A 906 6.85 37.62 4.51
C LEU A 906 5.33 37.78 4.64
N SER A 907 4.69 37.15 5.62
CA SER A 907 3.25 37.33 5.81
C SER A 907 2.92 38.73 6.35
N PRO A 908 1.75 39.32 6.04
CA PRO A 908 1.35 40.59 6.65
C PRO A 908 1.25 40.52 8.18
N PHE A 909 0.94 39.35 8.73
CA PHE A 909 0.88 39.11 10.17
C PHE A 909 2.28 39.06 10.80
N GLU A 910 3.21 38.28 10.23
CA GLU A 910 4.62 38.24 10.66
C GLU A 910 5.28 39.60 10.53
N PHE A 911 5.00 40.33 9.44
CA PHE A 911 5.46 41.71 9.28
C PHE A 911 4.94 42.60 10.40
N ARG A 912 3.65 42.48 10.76
CA ARG A 912 3.06 43.22 11.87
C ARG A 912 3.74 42.88 13.19
N GLU A 913 3.98 41.62 13.50
CA GLU A 913 4.69 41.22 14.73
C GLU A 913 6.12 41.77 14.78
N LYS A 914 6.84 41.72 13.65
CA LYS A 914 8.20 42.27 13.53
C LYS A 914 8.20 43.79 13.64
N ASN A 915 7.21 44.47 13.06
CA ASN A 915 7.05 45.91 13.15
C ASN A 915 6.67 46.34 14.58
N ASP A 916 5.77 45.60 15.25
CA ASP A 916 5.43 45.83 16.66
C ASP A 916 6.66 45.61 17.57
N ALA A 917 7.49 44.62 17.26
CA ALA A 917 8.77 44.40 17.94
C ALA A 917 9.78 45.54 17.66
N ALA A 918 9.76 46.12 16.46
CA ALA A 918 10.57 47.28 16.11
C ALA A 918 10.16 48.52 16.90
N GLU A 919 8.87 48.82 16.98
CA GLU A 919 8.34 49.92 17.78
C GLU A 919 8.65 49.76 19.27
N LYS A 920 8.50 48.54 19.82
CA LYS A 920 8.91 48.25 21.20
C LYS A 920 10.40 48.43 21.43
N SER A 921 11.23 47.96 20.49
CA SER A 921 12.69 48.10 20.60
C SER A 921 13.14 49.56 20.47
N LYS A 922 12.51 50.37 19.62
CA LYS A 922 12.78 51.81 19.53
C LYS A 922 12.41 52.54 20.84
N LYS A 923 11.28 52.19 21.46
CA LYS A 923 10.93 52.72 22.79
C LYS A 923 11.97 52.35 23.84
N PHE A 924 12.39 51.09 23.85
CA PHE A 924 13.44 50.65 24.77
C PHE A 924 14.78 51.37 24.50
N LEU A 925 15.14 51.60 23.23
CA LEU A 925 16.30 52.39 22.86
C LEU A 925 16.22 53.83 23.40
N LEU A 926 15.06 54.48 23.31
CA LEU A 926 14.86 55.82 23.87
C LEU A 926 15.02 55.85 25.40
N GLU A 927 14.52 54.84 26.10
CA GLU A 927 14.73 54.68 27.55
C GLU A 927 16.22 54.54 27.89
N LEU A 928 16.96 53.73 27.13
CA LEU A 928 18.41 53.55 27.30
C LEU A 928 19.21 54.83 26.98
N ILE A 929 18.83 55.57 25.94
CA ILE A 929 19.48 56.83 25.58
C ILE A 929 19.24 57.90 26.65
N SER A 930 18.07 57.87 27.30
CA SER A 930 17.72 58.82 28.36
C SER A 930 18.46 58.54 29.68
N ASN A 931 19.14 57.39 29.79
CA ASN A 931 19.95 57.02 30.94
C ASN A 931 21.41 57.46 30.72
N GLU A 932 21.82 58.56 31.36
CA GLU A 932 23.18 59.12 31.25
C GLU A 932 24.28 58.12 31.66
N ASP A 933 24.03 57.32 32.70
CA ASP A 933 24.98 56.29 33.17
C ASP A 933 25.15 55.18 32.13
N PHE A 934 24.04 54.78 31.47
CA PHE A 934 24.07 53.79 30.40
C PHE A 934 24.88 54.29 29.19
N ILE A 935 24.64 55.54 28.75
CA ILE A 935 25.40 56.15 27.65
C ILE A 935 26.88 56.30 27.99
N SER A 936 27.21 56.72 29.20
CA SER A 936 28.60 56.77 29.68
C SER A 936 29.27 55.39 29.60
N HIS A 937 28.55 54.32 29.94
CA HIS A 937 29.06 52.95 29.78
C HIS A 937 29.21 52.53 28.31
N VAL A 938 28.32 52.93 27.40
CA VAL A 938 28.48 52.71 25.94
C VAL A 938 29.74 53.40 25.42
N GLU A 939 29.99 54.66 25.78
CA GLU A 939 31.20 55.37 25.39
C GLU A 939 32.48 54.68 25.90
N ASN A 940 32.45 54.22 27.15
CA ASN A 940 33.56 53.51 27.76
C ASN A 940 33.81 52.16 27.08
N LEU A 941 32.75 51.49 26.60
CA LEU A 941 32.83 50.25 25.85
C LEU A 941 33.51 50.47 24.48
N ILE A 942 33.22 51.58 23.79
CA ILE A 942 33.82 51.95 22.49
C ILE A 942 35.30 52.29 22.63
N LYS A 943 35.69 52.97 23.72
CA LYS A 943 37.07 53.43 23.96
C LYS A 943 38.01 52.29 24.38
N MET A 944 37.57 51.03 24.41
CA MET A 944 38.39 49.90 24.85
C MET A 944 39.40 49.46 23.77
N PRO A 945 40.68 49.29 24.11
CA PRO A 945 41.69 48.79 23.16
C PRO A 945 41.45 47.31 22.81
N GLU A 946 41.74 46.93 21.56
CA GLU A 946 41.37 45.61 21.02
C GLU A 946 42.13 44.42 21.64
N GLY A 947 43.32 44.62 22.23
CA GLY A 947 44.29 43.54 22.53
C GLY A 947 44.36 42.93 23.95
N THR A 948 43.52 43.29 24.91
CA THR A 948 43.86 43.12 26.35
C THR A 948 43.69 41.72 26.99
N ILE A 949 43.07 40.73 26.34
CA ILE A 949 42.78 39.43 26.98
C ILE A 949 43.82 38.34 26.62
N ILE A 950 44.50 38.45 25.48
CA ILE A 950 45.31 37.35 24.92
C ILE A 950 46.77 37.38 25.40
N GLU A 951 47.28 38.50 25.92
CA GLU A 951 48.70 38.67 26.27
C GLU A 951 49.08 38.39 27.75
N ALA A 952 48.27 37.70 28.57
CA ALA A 952 48.54 37.51 30.02
C ALA A 952 48.47 36.08 30.59
#